data_AF-A0AAN8DW05-F1
#
_entry.id   AF-A0AAN8DW05-F1
#
_cell.length_a   1.000
_cell.length_b   1.000
_cell.length_c   1.000
_cell.angle_alpha   90.00
_cell.angle_beta   90.00
_cell.angle_gamma   90.00
#
_symmetry.space_group_name_H-M   'P 1'
#
loop_
_entity.id
_entity.type
_entity.pdbx_description
1 polymer ?
#
loop_
_entity_poly.entity_id
_entity_poly.type
_entity_poly.pdbx_seq_one_letter_code
_entity_poly.pdbx_strand_id
1 'polypeptide(L)'
;MSHYGSQNRMYHDQSSASKGDLTGTYSRSEVVHGGGNGYDPYQEGYNNTYTFSKSSGGGMLSGALMNGMMSGGTMSNGMGIQDGHTSTMMSSSGGGMASGMGGGMASGMSMSGGMGGGMASGMSMSGGMASGMAMSGGGGGMAMSGGGGGMGGGSSTIHQRAVLLQNQCQGYLKKAEYALQSGGSPADVEHYMMLAKESIVQVRNCAMDLRQLGQPNDNVVRTLEVCKDQLKVVQMAMTGSLHRRSTRVSTGGWEEPGRSFQDAIGWISQRKRLIETASWGDDPASIEQNVLSHQSFHSANQRSAEVDQAREDLMKNGDKGNLHALDQEWESLQKMSIGRTEQLQELKKIIQDISREIMWVNEREEEELMFDWGDKNIDTYIPKKQEGYSKLMSALEEKEKDLNKLKVQVDALLKSNHPASDKIEAYSDTLQTQWSWLLQITKCIATHLKENGAYNQFFKEANETYSKLQKEHETVRKNFICDKNTPLEDLGKILNGLEKEKEIIMENKRQVQHLVHKSRSIVRLKPRNAEDQSNSQVIVKALCDFKRDQKVICKGDEAILNNNSQRSKWGIIGPGGLDMSVPSVCLIVPPPNPLGTSLANKNEQYYDAIMSIWNQLYINIKSLVAWQYCLIDIRQVNSLTMTMLSGMHPEEYRQLMKRMETHFEEFKSCSYGSEMFTGDDKSGLDNQFTGAQTHYEDLVVQLPAYAGKLEAERAADQQNAQYLILIQQQQEQQLLLEQQAAAEAEARRLEELRRREEVKKVKKTEVRVVTKVHKKEEVKATKAEVVKKVGKGSSSSSSRSLSELHTLRLKLEGAEGTLSQHVHICLGDDGIRDCGLKISQLETVQRDVHLMNEEYVRLRQQILKELEGMNDPDKAQFLRSEIEIINQRLGGLESSSSAYLQRLQALKGLAGERGPS
;
A
#
# COMPACT_ATOMS: atom_id res chain seq x y z
N MET A 1 -1.04 -37.29 -34.27
CA MET A 1 -1.64 -36.72 -35.49
C MET A 1 -1.71 -35.22 -35.23
N SER A 2 -0.82 -34.40 -35.81
CA SER A 2 -0.83 -33.91 -37.21
C SER A 2 -1.85 -32.76 -37.39
N HIS A 3 -1.50 -31.54 -37.79
CA HIS A 3 -0.17 -30.95 -38.09
C HIS A 3 -0.17 -29.40 -37.89
N TYR A 4 1.01 -28.80 -38.04
CA TYR A 4 1.34 -27.35 -38.07
C TYR A 4 0.36 -26.41 -38.79
N GLY A 5 0.33 -25.13 -38.37
CA GLY A 5 -0.10 -24.00 -39.21
C GLY A 5 -0.20 -22.67 -38.45
N SER A 6 0.52 -21.63 -38.89
CA SER A 6 0.41 -20.25 -38.38
C SER A 6 0.37 -19.28 -39.55
N GLN A 7 -0.53 -18.28 -39.51
CA GLN A 7 -0.44 -17.09 -40.35
C GLN A 7 -1.24 -15.93 -39.75
N ASN A 8 -0.82 -14.71 -40.09
CA ASN A 8 -1.21 -13.46 -39.43
C ASN A 8 -1.90 -12.52 -40.45
N ARG A 9 -3.03 -11.89 -40.10
CA ARG A 9 -3.60 -10.80 -40.91
C ARG A 9 -4.53 -9.89 -40.10
N MET A 10 -4.33 -8.58 -40.23
CA MET A 10 -5.23 -7.52 -39.71
C MET A 10 -6.30 -7.16 -40.75
N TYR A 11 -7.48 -6.65 -40.34
CA TYR A 11 -7.84 -5.22 -40.47
C TYR A 11 -9.33 -4.93 -40.13
N HIS A 12 -9.55 -3.67 -39.71
CA HIS A 12 -10.82 -2.96 -39.43
C HIS A 12 -11.67 -3.44 -38.22
N ASP A 13 -12.11 -2.62 -37.24
CA ASP A 13 -12.30 -1.16 -37.03
C ASP A 13 -13.76 -0.68 -37.16
N GLN A 14 -14.12 0.34 -36.36
CA GLN A 14 -15.41 1.07 -36.25
C GLN A 14 -16.61 0.32 -35.62
N SER A 15 -17.52 0.97 -34.85
CA SER A 15 -17.49 2.31 -34.21
C SER A 15 -18.59 2.47 -33.14
N SER A 16 -18.52 3.57 -32.36
CA SER A 16 -19.63 4.38 -31.78
C SER A 16 -20.87 3.65 -31.20
N ALA A 17 -21.10 3.57 -29.88
CA ALA A 17 -21.33 4.65 -28.89
C ALA A 17 -22.72 5.33 -28.94
N SER A 18 -23.54 5.06 -27.92
CA SER A 18 -24.69 5.87 -27.47
C SER A 18 -25.13 5.44 -26.05
N LYS A 19 -26.01 6.16 -25.35
CA LYS A 19 -25.72 7.38 -24.55
C LYS A 19 -27.03 7.88 -23.90
N GLY A 20 -27.09 7.98 -22.57
CA GLY A 20 -28.17 8.65 -21.83
C GLY A 20 -28.45 8.03 -20.46
N ASP A 21 -29.15 8.71 -19.53
CA ASP A 21 -29.37 10.16 -19.42
C ASP A 21 -29.92 10.52 -18.02
N LEU A 22 -29.82 11.79 -17.61
CA LEU A 22 -30.49 12.43 -16.45
C LEU A 22 -30.17 11.86 -15.04
N THR A 23 -30.23 12.58 -13.92
CA THR A 23 -30.46 14.02 -13.63
C THR A 23 -29.14 14.63 -13.06
N GLY A 24 -29.02 15.69 -12.26
CA GLY A 24 -30.00 16.56 -11.56
C GLY A 24 -29.32 17.73 -10.82
N THR A 25 -30.12 18.58 -10.17
CA THR A 25 -29.75 19.90 -9.63
C THR A 25 -29.98 20.07 -8.13
N TYR A 26 -29.14 20.84 -7.43
CA TYR A 26 -29.60 22.00 -6.62
C TYR A 26 -28.47 23.04 -6.39
N SER A 27 -28.85 24.29 -6.14
CA SER A 27 -28.02 25.53 -6.20
C SER A 27 -27.29 25.88 -4.87
N ARG A 28 -26.53 26.99 -4.66
CA ARG A 28 -26.44 28.31 -5.33
C ARG A 28 -25.19 29.14 -4.88
N SER A 29 -24.69 30.08 -5.73
CA SER A 29 -24.06 31.43 -5.52
C SER A 29 -23.31 31.84 -4.21
N GLU A 30 -22.34 32.77 -4.14
CA GLU A 30 -21.55 33.61 -5.10
C GLU A 30 -20.45 34.43 -4.35
N VAL A 31 -19.75 35.34 -5.08
CA VAL A 31 -19.01 36.57 -4.64
C VAL A 31 -17.48 36.45 -4.51
N VAL A 32 -16.62 37.42 -4.92
CA VAL A 32 -16.52 38.29 -6.13
C VAL A 32 -15.22 39.15 -6.05
N HIS A 33 -14.51 39.32 -7.17
CA HIS A 33 -13.46 40.33 -7.45
C HIS A 33 -12.10 40.33 -6.70
N GLY A 34 -11.08 40.85 -7.41
CA GLY A 34 -9.80 41.32 -6.85
C GLY A 34 -8.56 40.68 -7.49
N GLY A 35 -7.77 41.43 -8.27
CA GLY A 35 -6.52 40.95 -8.86
C GLY A 35 -5.45 42.05 -9.01
N GLY A 36 -4.18 41.67 -9.11
CA GLY A 36 -3.06 42.61 -9.32
C GLY A 36 -1.67 42.02 -9.11
N ASN A 37 -0.91 41.89 -10.21
CA ASN A 37 0.54 41.69 -10.41
C ASN A 37 1.50 41.58 -9.20
N GLY A 38 2.44 40.61 -9.27
CA GLY A 38 3.74 40.74 -8.58
C GLY A 38 4.64 39.48 -8.56
N TYR A 39 5.73 39.50 -9.33
CA TYR A 39 7.00 38.73 -9.21
C TYR A 39 7.07 37.39 -8.45
N ASP A 40 7.57 36.36 -9.15
CA ASP A 40 8.15 35.11 -8.62
C ASP A 40 9.54 35.39 -8.01
N PRO A 41 9.83 34.88 -6.79
CA PRO A 41 10.87 33.83 -6.71
C PRO A 41 10.55 32.69 -5.72
N TYR A 42 10.59 31.45 -6.20
CA TYR A 42 10.52 30.19 -5.44
C TYR A 42 11.41 30.14 -4.18
N GLN A 43 10.78 30.13 -2.99
CA GLN A 43 11.21 29.34 -1.83
C GLN A 43 10.06 29.18 -0.82
N GLU A 44 9.50 27.97 -0.70
CA GLU A 44 8.44 27.68 0.27
C GLU A 44 9.00 27.46 1.69
N GLY A 45 8.42 28.17 2.66
CA GLY A 45 8.72 28.00 4.08
C GLY A 45 7.50 28.32 4.95
N TYR A 46 6.66 27.32 5.22
CA TYR A 46 5.48 27.50 6.06
C TYR A 46 5.81 27.34 7.56
N ASN A 47 5.85 28.48 8.26
CA ASN A 47 5.73 28.54 9.72
C ASN A 47 4.80 29.71 10.04
N ASN A 48 3.60 29.43 10.59
CA ASN A 48 2.63 30.46 10.92
C ASN A 48 2.24 30.33 12.39
N THR A 49 2.55 31.36 13.18
CA THR A 49 2.42 31.36 14.64
C THR A 49 1.57 32.55 15.06
N TYR A 50 0.49 32.33 15.81
CA TYR A 50 -0.17 33.42 16.51
C TYR A 50 -0.50 33.09 17.97
N THR A 51 -0.22 34.10 18.79
CA THR A 51 -0.30 34.15 20.26
C THR A 51 -1.73 34.15 20.80
N PHE A 52 -1.89 33.77 22.06
CA PHE A 52 -3.12 34.04 22.82
C PHE A 52 -2.82 34.81 24.12
N SER A 53 -3.60 35.85 24.38
CA SER A 53 -3.47 36.73 25.56
C SER A 53 -4.56 36.44 26.60
N LYS A 54 -4.29 36.70 27.88
CA LYS A 54 -5.26 36.55 28.99
C LYS A 54 -5.91 37.89 29.37
N SER A 55 -7.19 37.85 29.73
CA SER A 55 -7.91 38.91 30.46
C SER A 55 -8.97 38.29 31.39
N SER A 56 -9.69 39.10 32.18
CA SER A 56 -10.39 38.67 33.42
C SER A 56 -11.82 39.22 33.54
N GLY A 57 -12.63 38.62 34.44
CA GLY A 57 -14.02 38.99 34.77
C GLY A 57 -15.09 38.21 33.99
N GLY A 58 -16.32 38.02 34.48
CA GLY A 58 -16.92 38.40 35.77
C GLY A 58 -18.37 38.89 35.62
N GLY A 59 -19.37 38.19 36.19
CA GLY A 59 -20.80 38.54 36.06
C GLY A 59 -21.75 37.55 36.75
N MET A 60 -23.04 37.92 36.92
CA MET A 60 -24.01 37.19 37.77
C MET A 60 -25.45 37.16 37.19
N LEU A 61 -26.31 36.34 37.83
CA LEU A 61 -27.78 36.43 38.02
C LEU A 61 -28.78 35.72 37.06
N SER A 62 -29.83 35.18 37.73
CA SER A 62 -31.17 34.75 37.28
C SER A 62 -31.29 33.47 36.41
N GLY A 63 -32.29 32.57 36.60
CA GLY A 63 -33.27 32.43 37.70
C GLY A 63 -34.61 31.78 37.31
N ALA A 64 -35.15 30.87 38.15
CA ALA A 64 -36.54 30.33 38.17
C ALA A 64 -37.01 29.46 36.96
N LEU A 65 -38.01 28.56 37.05
CA LEU A 65 -38.71 27.90 38.19
C LEU A 65 -39.42 26.58 37.77
N MET A 66 -39.44 25.60 38.70
CA MET A 66 -40.42 24.51 38.99
C MET A 66 -40.97 23.49 37.95
N ASN A 67 -41.17 22.27 38.50
CA ASN A 67 -41.82 21.08 37.93
C ASN A 67 -43.37 21.15 37.91
N GLY A 68 -43.99 20.28 37.10
CA GLY A 68 -44.83 19.20 37.68
C GLY A 68 -46.19 18.90 37.06
N MET A 69 -46.44 17.62 36.71
CA MET A 69 -47.59 16.77 37.14
C MET A 69 -47.58 15.39 36.45
N MET A 70 -48.46 14.46 36.85
CA MET A 70 -48.39 13.02 36.49
C MET A 70 -49.76 12.29 36.46
N SER A 71 -49.85 11.25 35.61
CA SER A 71 -50.65 10.00 35.75
C SER A 71 -52.13 9.90 35.30
N GLY A 72 -52.56 8.64 35.05
CA GLY A 72 -53.84 8.16 34.46
C GLY A 72 -53.77 7.93 32.93
N GLY A 73 -54.32 6.90 32.27
CA GLY A 73 -55.08 5.67 32.64
C GLY A 73 -55.97 5.22 31.44
N THR A 74 -56.43 3.98 31.21
CA THR A 74 -56.23 2.62 31.81
C THR A 74 -56.95 1.56 30.91
N MET A 75 -56.70 0.24 31.09
CA MET A 75 -57.45 -0.93 30.52
C MET A 75 -57.33 -1.20 28.99
N SER A 76 -57.57 -2.40 28.42
CA SER A 76 -57.59 -3.81 28.91
C SER A 76 -57.58 -4.84 27.73
N ASN A 77 -57.67 -6.14 28.06
CA ASN A 77 -57.86 -7.34 27.18
C ASN A 77 -56.60 -7.87 26.46
N GLY A 78 -56.37 -9.18 26.30
CA GLY A 78 -56.97 -10.35 26.97
C GLY A 78 -57.25 -11.57 26.08
N MET A 79 -56.45 -12.64 26.20
CA MET A 79 -56.79 -14.06 25.89
C MET A 79 -55.62 -14.98 26.31
N GLY A 80 -55.84 -16.29 26.42
CA GLY A 80 -54.81 -17.34 26.60
C GLY A 80 -55.45 -18.73 26.68
N ILE A 81 -54.69 -19.84 26.62
CA ILE A 81 -55.09 -21.20 27.09
C ILE A 81 -53.98 -22.28 26.95
N GLN A 82 -53.93 -23.18 27.94
CA GLN A 82 -53.40 -24.57 27.98
C GLN A 82 -51.89 -24.91 27.99
N ASP A 83 -51.64 -26.09 28.57
CA ASP A 83 -50.40 -26.59 29.13
C ASP A 83 -49.79 -27.79 28.35
N GLY A 84 -48.53 -28.12 28.64
CA GLY A 84 -47.87 -29.33 28.14
C GLY A 84 -46.52 -29.61 28.81
N HIS A 85 -46.51 -30.42 29.87
CA HIS A 85 -45.27 -30.83 30.54
C HIS A 85 -44.62 -32.07 29.88
N THR A 86 -43.32 -32.03 29.65
CA THR A 86 -42.40 -33.16 29.95
C THR A 86 -40.93 -32.69 29.96
N SER A 87 -40.08 -33.37 30.72
CA SER A 87 -38.72 -32.93 31.04
C SER A 87 -37.65 -33.49 30.10
N THR A 88 -36.54 -32.75 29.93
CA THR A 88 -35.15 -33.24 30.13
C THR A 88 -34.20 -32.03 30.25
N MET A 89 -33.15 -32.16 31.06
CA MET A 89 -32.17 -31.09 31.31
C MET A 89 -30.99 -31.15 30.34
N MET A 90 -30.42 -30.00 29.95
CA MET A 90 -28.98 -29.75 30.13
C MET A 90 -28.56 -28.28 29.98
N SER A 91 -27.47 -27.98 30.68
CA SER A 91 -26.57 -26.81 30.66
C SER A 91 -26.10 -26.32 29.28
N SER A 92 -25.65 -25.07 29.07
CA SER A 92 -25.62 -23.88 29.96
C SER A 92 -25.19 -22.61 29.19
N SER A 93 -25.62 -21.44 29.69
CA SER A 93 -24.92 -20.14 29.59
C SER A 93 -24.33 -19.74 28.21
N GLY A 94 -25.18 -19.18 27.34
CA GLY A 94 -24.74 -18.23 26.32
C GLY A 94 -24.65 -16.81 26.91
N GLY A 95 -23.59 -16.08 26.61
CA GLY A 95 -23.40 -14.70 27.09
C GLY A 95 -22.56 -13.88 26.10
N GLY A 96 -23.22 -13.13 25.23
CA GLY A 96 -22.57 -12.20 24.31
C GLY A 96 -22.74 -10.76 24.76
N MET A 97 -21.70 -9.95 24.58
CA MET A 97 -21.81 -8.48 24.62
C MET A 97 -21.00 -7.88 23.47
N ALA A 98 -21.63 -6.97 22.74
CA ALA A 98 -20.96 -6.09 21.80
C ALA A 98 -20.54 -4.80 22.51
N SER A 99 -19.49 -4.14 22.03
CA SER A 99 -19.09 -2.80 22.46
C SER A 99 -18.32 -2.14 21.31
N GLY A 100 -18.63 -0.89 21.00
CA GLY A 100 -18.03 -0.18 19.89
C GLY A 100 -17.61 1.24 20.25
N MET A 101 -16.53 1.70 19.59
CA MET A 101 -16.17 3.09 19.28
C MET A 101 -16.04 4.12 20.44
N GLY A 102 -14.91 4.83 20.48
CA GLY A 102 -14.94 6.24 20.91
C GLY A 102 -13.77 6.83 21.70
N GLY A 103 -12.56 6.93 21.12
CA GLY A 103 -11.50 7.86 21.57
C GLY A 103 -10.80 7.53 22.91
N GLY A 104 -9.68 8.18 23.25
CA GLY A 104 -8.91 9.12 22.41
C GLY A 104 -8.20 10.24 23.18
N MET A 105 -7.12 9.93 23.90
CA MET A 105 -6.18 10.94 24.42
C MET A 105 -4.74 10.45 24.31
N ALA A 106 -3.88 11.28 23.74
CA ALA A 106 -2.43 11.07 23.68
C ALA A 106 -1.72 12.36 24.13
N SER A 107 -0.65 12.23 24.90
CA SER A 107 0.16 13.35 25.38
C SER A 107 1.62 12.92 25.42
N GLY A 108 2.35 13.21 24.34
CA GLY A 108 3.81 13.04 24.29
C GLY A 108 4.51 14.31 24.77
N MET A 109 5.66 14.14 25.43
CA MET A 109 6.59 15.24 25.71
C MET A 109 7.95 14.87 25.13
N SER A 110 8.33 15.55 24.05
CA SER A 110 9.67 15.48 23.46
C SER A 110 10.49 16.68 23.91
N MET A 111 11.78 16.47 24.20
CA MET A 111 12.75 17.55 24.39
C MET A 111 13.99 17.29 23.55
N SER A 112 14.41 18.31 22.81
CA SER A 112 15.57 18.28 21.93
C SER A 112 16.85 18.59 22.72
N GLY A 113 17.89 17.79 22.48
CA GLY A 113 19.24 18.03 23.00
C GLY A 113 20.27 17.67 21.94
N GLY A 114 20.71 18.65 21.15
CA GLY A 114 21.66 18.44 20.06
C GLY A 114 23.05 18.98 20.40
N MET A 115 24.03 18.09 20.52
CA MET A 115 25.45 18.42 20.39
C MET A 115 26.13 17.35 19.54
N GLY A 116 26.85 17.77 18.49
CA GLY A 116 27.63 16.88 17.63
C GLY A 116 29.10 16.89 18.02
N GLY A 117 29.73 15.72 18.06
CA GLY A 117 31.16 15.55 18.29
C GLY A 117 31.58 14.12 17.95
N GLY A 118 32.26 13.94 16.82
CA GLY A 118 32.58 12.60 16.31
C GLY A 118 34.01 12.16 16.60
N MET A 119 34.17 11.14 17.45
CA MET A 119 35.39 10.30 17.49
C MET A 119 34.98 8.83 17.65
N ALA A 120 35.02 8.08 16.56
CA ALA A 120 34.60 6.67 16.54
C ALA A 120 35.82 5.73 16.56
N SER A 121 36.44 5.57 17.73
CA SER A 121 37.46 4.56 17.97
C SER A 121 36.83 3.16 17.95
N GLY A 122 37.36 2.27 17.10
CA GLY A 122 36.79 0.93 16.94
C GLY A 122 37.28 -0.06 18.00
N MET A 123 36.36 -0.73 18.69
CA MET A 123 36.64 -1.91 19.51
C MET A 123 35.81 -3.10 19.01
N SER A 124 36.48 -4.16 18.58
CA SER A 124 35.86 -5.33 17.94
C SER A 124 35.46 -6.39 18.98
N MET A 125 34.18 -6.44 19.35
CA MET A 125 33.67 -7.48 20.24
C MET A 125 33.45 -8.81 19.49
N SER A 126 34.35 -9.76 19.70
CA SER A 126 34.23 -11.14 19.25
C SER A 126 33.51 -11.99 20.31
N GLY A 127 32.19 -12.16 20.15
CA GLY A 127 31.41 -13.07 21.01
C GLY A 127 31.85 -14.54 20.82
N GLY A 128 32.05 -15.26 21.93
CA GLY A 128 32.53 -16.65 21.87
C GLY A 128 32.88 -17.30 23.21
N MET A 129 31.92 -17.44 24.13
CA MET A 129 32.07 -18.29 25.32
C MET A 129 30.81 -19.12 25.61
N ALA A 130 30.82 -20.37 25.14
CA ALA A 130 29.82 -21.38 25.51
C ALA A 130 30.40 -22.80 25.36
N SER A 131 30.98 -23.35 26.43
CA SER A 131 31.21 -24.79 26.63
C SER A 131 31.61 -25.05 28.08
N GLY A 132 31.03 -26.08 28.71
CA GLY A 132 31.24 -26.41 30.12
C GLY A 132 32.49 -27.27 30.39
N MET A 133 32.86 -27.38 31.67
CA MET A 133 33.90 -28.29 32.13
C MET A 133 33.46 -29.76 31.98
N ALA A 134 34.36 -30.60 31.46
CA ALA A 134 34.27 -32.06 31.54
C ALA A 134 35.65 -32.64 31.93
N MET A 135 35.64 -33.81 32.57
CA MET A 135 36.81 -34.35 33.29
C MET A 135 37.85 -35.05 32.39
N SER A 136 39.01 -35.30 33.00
CA SER A 136 40.23 -35.89 32.42
C SER A 136 40.07 -37.23 31.70
N GLY A 137 40.84 -37.43 30.63
CA GLY A 137 41.20 -38.74 30.07
C GLY A 137 42.51 -38.64 29.28
N GLY A 138 43.51 -39.47 29.60
CA GLY A 138 44.83 -39.43 28.97
C GLY A 138 45.05 -40.57 27.96
N GLY A 139 45.82 -40.31 26.91
CA GLY A 139 46.24 -41.29 25.91
C GLY A 139 47.14 -40.66 24.86
N GLY A 140 48.30 -41.27 24.58
CA GLY A 140 49.29 -40.73 23.63
C GLY A 140 49.28 -41.47 22.29
N GLY A 141 49.74 -40.80 21.24
CA GLY A 141 49.98 -41.40 19.92
C GLY A 141 50.78 -40.47 19.01
N MET A 142 51.96 -40.89 18.59
CA MET A 142 52.73 -40.20 17.53
C MET A 142 52.36 -40.77 16.16
N ALA A 143 52.22 -39.91 15.16
CA ALA A 143 52.21 -40.28 13.75
C ALA A 143 53.04 -39.24 12.95
N MET A 144 53.88 -39.73 12.03
CA MET A 144 54.78 -38.91 11.21
C MET A 144 54.36 -38.97 9.74
N SER A 145 54.15 -37.81 9.11
CA SER A 145 54.12 -37.63 7.65
C SER A 145 54.38 -36.14 7.32
N GLY A 146 54.82 -35.77 6.12
CA GLY A 146 55.16 -36.62 4.97
C GLY A 146 55.74 -35.89 3.73
N GLY A 147 56.08 -34.60 3.82
CA GLY A 147 56.68 -33.81 2.72
C GLY A 147 55.68 -33.24 1.70
N GLY A 148 56.17 -32.37 0.79
CA GLY A 148 55.41 -31.84 -0.36
C GLY A 148 55.32 -30.30 -0.41
N GLY A 149 56.28 -29.64 -1.04
CA GLY A 149 56.48 -28.18 -1.01
C GLY A 149 55.38 -27.29 -1.61
N GLY A 150 55.37 -26.04 -1.13
CA GLY A 150 54.59 -24.91 -1.65
C GLY A 150 55.13 -23.58 -1.10
N MET A 151 55.16 -22.52 -1.91
CA MET A 151 55.80 -21.24 -1.56
C MET A 151 54.94 -20.39 -0.61
N GLY A 152 54.92 -20.76 0.68
CA GLY A 152 54.26 -20.01 1.75
C GLY A 152 54.77 -20.29 3.18
N GLY A 153 55.91 -20.99 3.32
CA GLY A 153 56.32 -21.63 4.58
C GLY A 153 57.11 -20.79 5.60
N GLY A 154 57.33 -19.49 5.38
CA GLY A 154 58.18 -18.67 6.25
C GLY A 154 57.62 -18.52 7.67
N SER A 155 56.34 -18.17 7.81
CA SER A 155 55.72 -17.95 9.12
C SER A 155 55.60 -19.24 9.95
N SER A 156 55.23 -20.37 9.32
CA SER A 156 55.06 -21.65 10.01
C SER A 156 56.39 -22.24 10.49
N THR A 157 57.46 -22.12 9.71
CA THR A 157 58.79 -22.60 10.12
C THR A 157 59.40 -21.79 11.26
N ILE A 158 59.21 -20.46 11.29
CA ILE A 158 59.66 -19.64 12.42
C ILE A 158 58.84 -19.95 13.69
N HIS A 159 57.53 -20.15 13.58
CA HIS A 159 56.70 -20.61 14.70
C HIS A 159 57.12 -21.98 15.24
N GLN A 160 57.37 -22.97 14.38
CA GLN A 160 57.87 -24.29 14.78
C GLN A 160 59.24 -24.19 15.45
N ARG A 161 60.16 -23.37 14.92
CA ARG A 161 61.47 -23.10 15.53
C ARG A 161 61.34 -22.47 16.92
N ALA A 162 60.43 -21.51 17.10
CA ALA A 162 60.17 -20.88 18.38
C ALA A 162 59.67 -21.89 19.44
N VAL A 163 58.77 -22.81 19.07
CA VAL A 163 58.29 -23.89 19.96
C VAL A 163 59.39 -24.89 20.33
N LEU A 164 60.27 -25.25 19.39
CA LEU A 164 61.42 -26.10 19.67
C LEU A 164 62.41 -25.44 20.65
N LEU A 165 62.73 -24.16 20.42
CA LEU A 165 63.61 -23.38 21.30
C LEU A 165 62.99 -23.11 22.69
N GLN A 166 61.67 -22.94 22.77
CA GLN A 166 60.92 -22.91 24.02
C GLN A 166 61.10 -24.21 24.82
N ASN A 167 60.88 -25.36 24.18
CA ASN A 167 61.01 -26.66 24.83
C ASN A 167 62.45 -26.93 25.28
N GLN A 168 63.44 -26.53 24.48
CA GLN A 168 64.85 -26.58 24.83
C GLN A 168 65.18 -25.69 26.04
N CYS A 169 64.67 -24.45 26.07
CA CYS A 169 64.82 -23.53 27.20
C CYS A 169 64.23 -24.11 28.49
N GLN A 170 62.98 -24.61 28.45
CA GLN A 170 62.35 -25.26 29.61
C GLN A 170 63.10 -26.52 30.06
N GLY A 171 63.70 -27.26 29.12
CA GLY A 171 64.57 -28.40 29.40
C GLY A 171 65.84 -28.01 30.16
N TYR A 172 66.49 -26.90 29.80
CA TYR A 172 67.66 -26.40 30.54
C TYR A 172 67.28 -25.80 31.89
N LEU A 173 66.17 -25.07 31.99
CA LEU A 173 65.68 -24.52 33.26
C LEU A 173 65.38 -25.64 34.28
N LYS A 174 64.65 -26.69 33.87
CA LYS A 174 64.40 -27.87 34.73
C LYS A 174 65.67 -28.62 35.12
N LYS A 175 66.71 -28.63 34.26
CA LYS A 175 68.03 -29.21 34.62
C LYS A 175 68.77 -28.35 35.64
N ALA A 176 68.69 -27.02 35.54
CA ALA A 176 69.26 -26.12 36.54
C ALA A 176 68.52 -26.22 37.89
N GLU A 177 67.18 -26.28 37.88
CA GLU A 177 66.36 -26.54 39.08
C GLU A 177 66.71 -27.89 39.72
N TYR A 178 66.80 -28.96 38.92
CA TYR A 178 67.14 -30.29 39.43
C TYR A 178 68.57 -30.36 39.98
N ALA A 179 69.55 -29.76 39.30
CA ALA A 179 70.92 -29.67 39.79
C ALA A 179 71.01 -28.89 41.12
N LEU A 180 70.23 -27.81 41.26
CA LEU A 180 70.13 -27.05 42.51
C LEU A 180 69.49 -27.88 43.64
N GLN A 181 68.39 -28.59 43.35
CA GLN A 181 67.67 -29.41 44.34
C GLN A 181 68.42 -30.69 44.76
N SER A 182 69.22 -31.26 43.87
CA SER A 182 70.02 -32.47 44.14
C SER A 182 71.40 -32.19 44.77
N GLY A 183 71.75 -30.91 44.98
CA GLY A 183 73.06 -30.53 45.55
C GLY A 183 74.23 -30.72 44.57
N GLY A 184 73.98 -30.60 43.27
CA GLY A 184 75.00 -30.66 42.22
C GLY A 184 75.99 -29.49 42.28
N SER A 185 77.02 -29.53 41.43
CA SER A 185 78.04 -28.46 41.41
C SER A 185 77.40 -27.12 41.04
N PRO A 186 77.75 -26.00 41.70
CA PRO A 186 77.33 -24.67 41.26
C PRO A 186 77.69 -24.38 39.80
N ALA A 187 78.78 -24.96 39.30
CA ALA A 187 79.18 -24.86 37.90
C ALA A 187 78.20 -25.56 36.93
N ASP A 188 77.56 -26.66 37.35
CA ASP A 188 76.56 -27.36 36.54
C ASP A 188 75.25 -26.55 36.46
N VAL A 189 74.83 -25.98 37.60
CA VAL A 189 73.68 -25.07 37.67
C VAL A 189 73.92 -23.84 36.78
N GLU A 190 75.09 -23.20 36.90
CA GLU A 190 75.45 -22.03 36.10
C GLU A 190 75.57 -22.36 34.60
N HIS A 191 76.10 -23.54 34.24
CA HIS A 191 76.16 -24.02 32.86
C HIS A 191 74.76 -24.23 32.26
N TYR A 192 73.83 -24.89 32.96
CA TYR A 192 72.45 -25.03 32.48
C TYR A 192 71.70 -23.69 32.44
N MET A 193 71.95 -22.78 33.38
CA MET A 193 71.42 -21.42 33.32
C MET A 193 71.99 -20.61 32.14
N MET A 194 73.24 -20.84 31.73
CA MET A 194 73.85 -20.22 30.55
C MET A 194 73.17 -20.69 29.26
N LEU A 195 72.97 -22.00 29.12
CA LEU A 195 72.26 -22.59 27.97
C LEU A 195 70.77 -22.15 27.91
N ALA A 196 70.12 -21.98 29.07
CA ALA A 196 68.79 -21.37 29.15
C ALA A 196 68.81 -19.90 28.70
N LYS A 197 69.77 -19.09 29.17
CA LYS A 197 69.96 -17.68 28.76
C LYS A 197 70.15 -17.55 27.24
N GLU A 198 70.98 -18.40 26.64
CA GLU A 198 71.16 -18.43 25.19
C GLU A 198 69.86 -18.80 24.45
N SER A 199 69.16 -19.85 24.92
CA SER A 199 67.87 -20.27 24.34
C SER A 199 66.83 -19.15 24.37
N ILE A 200 66.75 -18.36 25.45
CA ILE A 200 65.88 -17.18 25.56
C ILE A 200 66.22 -16.12 24.51
N VAL A 201 67.51 -15.88 24.23
CA VAL A 201 67.92 -14.96 23.16
C VAL A 201 67.48 -15.48 21.78
N GLN A 202 67.61 -16.78 21.53
CA GLN A 202 67.16 -17.38 20.25
C GLN A 202 65.63 -17.32 20.08
N VAL A 203 64.84 -17.57 21.13
CA VAL A 203 63.36 -17.37 21.12
C VAL A 203 63.00 -15.90 20.88
N ARG A 204 63.71 -14.96 21.51
CA ARG A 204 63.51 -13.51 21.31
C ARG A 204 63.72 -13.10 19.86
N ASN A 205 64.74 -13.65 19.20
CA ASN A 205 65.01 -13.37 17.79
C ASN A 205 63.86 -13.87 16.91
N CYS A 206 63.37 -15.10 17.11
CA CYS A 206 62.18 -15.59 16.39
C CYS A 206 60.95 -14.69 16.59
N ALA A 207 60.72 -14.15 17.80
CA ALA A 207 59.63 -13.20 18.03
C ALA A 207 59.83 -11.86 17.30
N MET A 208 61.07 -11.40 17.14
CA MET A 208 61.40 -10.18 16.38
C MET A 208 61.32 -10.41 14.85
N ASP A 209 61.63 -11.61 14.37
CA ASP A 209 61.47 -11.98 12.96
C ASP A 209 59.99 -12.05 12.57
N LEU A 210 59.13 -12.68 13.40
CA LEU A 210 57.68 -12.69 13.20
C LEU A 210 57.09 -11.27 13.18
N ARG A 211 57.57 -10.37 14.07
CA ARG A 211 57.14 -8.98 14.10
C ARG A 211 57.52 -8.21 12.83
N GLN A 212 58.70 -8.46 12.26
CA GLN A 212 59.12 -7.84 10.99
C GLN A 212 58.30 -8.36 9.80
N LEU A 213 57.83 -9.61 9.86
CA LEU A 213 56.94 -10.21 8.85
C LEU A 213 55.44 -9.87 9.05
N GLY A 214 55.12 -8.95 9.97
CA GLY A 214 53.73 -8.57 10.28
C GLY A 214 52.87 -9.72 10.81
N GLN A 215 53.48 -10.76 11.37
CA GLN A 215 52.79 -11.95 11.90
C GLN A 215 52.46 -11.78 13.39
N PRO A 216 51.36 -12.38 13.89
CA PRO A 216 51.11 -12.46 15.33
C PRO A 216 52.26 -13.16 16.05
N ASN A 217 52.71 -12.63 17.19
CA ASN A 217 53.82 -13.23 17.96
C ASN A 217 53.55 -13.33 19.47
N ASP A 218 52.36 -12.95 19.93
CA ASP A 218 51.99 -12.79 21.35
C ASP A 218 52.19 -14.07 22.17
N ASN A 219 51.97 -15.24 21.56
CA ASN A 219 52.19 -16.53 22.19
C ASN A 219 53.69 -16.83 22.41
N VAL A 220 54.57 -16.37 21.50
CA VAL A 220 56.02 -16.48 21.64
C VAL A 220 56.55 -15.47 22.66
N VAL A 221 55.98 -14.26 22.69
CA VAL A 221 56.32 -13.23 23.69
C VAL A 221 55.89 -13.66 25.10
N ARG A 222 54.64 -14.11 25.29
CA ARG A 222 54.16 -14.63 26.59
C ARG A 222 55.02 -15.79 27.11
N THR A 223 55.43 -16.67 26.20
CA THR A 223 56.39 -17.76 26.47
C THR A 223 57.77 -17.24 26.91
N LEU A 224 58.28 -16.22 26.22
CA LEU A 224 59.58 -15.61 26.50
C LEU A 224 59.63 -15.01 27.91
N GLU A 225 58.56 -14.31 28.31
CA GLU A 225 58.41 -13.77 29.67
C GLU A 225 58.37 -14.88 30.73
N VAL A 226 57.58 -15.94 30.53
CA VAL A 226 57.56 -17.11 31.45
C VAL A 226 58.94 -17.75 31.60
N CYS A 227 59.70 -17.91 30.51
CA CYS A 227 61.06 -18.48 30.56
C CYS A 227 62.05 -17.55 31.28
N LYS A 228 61.94 -16.22 31.12
CA LYS A 228 62.73 -15.24 31.87
C LYS A 228 62.41 -15.28 33.36
N ASP A 229 61.14 -15.42 33.74
CA ASP A 229 60.73 -15.41 35.15
C ASP A 229 61.12 -16.71 35.87
N GLN A 230 61.02 -17.86 35.20
CA GLN A 230 61.62 -19.11 35.67
C GLN A 230 63.14 -18.97 35.86
N LEU A 231 63.86 -18.37 34.90
CA LEU A 231 65.29 -18.10 35.05
C LEU A 231 65.61 -17.18 36.24
N LYS A 232 64.78 -16.17 36.53
CA LYS A 232 64.92 -15.32 37.73
C LYS A 232 64.76 -16.14 39.01
N VAL A 233 63.76 -17.04 39.07
CA VAL A 233 63.53 -17.92 40.23
C VAL A 233 64.74 -18.82 40.48
N VAL A 234 65.30 -19.46 39.44
CA VAL A 234 66.53 -20.27 39.58
C VAL A 234 67.72 -19.40 40.02
N GLN A 235 67.88 -18.20 39.46
CA GLN A 235 68.97 -17.29 39.85
C GLN A 235 68.83 -16.78 41.29
N MET A 236 67.60 -16.53 41.75
CA MET A 236 67.31 -16.17 43.14
C MET A 236 67.58 -17.34 44.10
N ALA A 237 67.21 -18.57 43.71
CA ALA A 237 67.47 -19.76 44.52
C ALA A 237 68.98 -20.07 44.62
N MET A 238 69.74 -19.88 43.53
CA MET A 238 71.21 -20.00 43.52
C MET A 238 71.91 -18.92 44.37
N THR A 239 71.45 -17.67 44.32
CA THR A 239 72.04 -16.57 45.10
C THR A 239 71.58 -16.53 46.56
N GLY A 240 70.41 -17.10 46.87
CA GLY A 240 69.85 -17.17 48.22
C GLY A 240 70.70 -17.96 49.22
N SER A 241 71.41 -18.99 48.77
CA SER A 241 72.27 -19.81 49.63
C SER A 241 73.60 -19.15 50.05
N LEU A 242 73.94 -17.96 49.53
CA LEU A 242 75.21 -17.28 49.83
C LEU A 242 75.10 -16.06 50.78
N HIS A 243 73.94 -15.83 51.40
CA HIS A 243 73.76 -14.82 52.44
C HIS A 243 73.74 -15.40 53.86
N ARG A 244 74.85 -16.05 54.27
CA ARG A 244 75.18 -16.14 55.71
C ARG A 244 75.50 -14.73 56.23
N ARG A 245 74.47 -14.00 56.67
CA ARG A 245 74.63 -12.71 57.37
C ARG A 245 75.55 -12.93 58.58
N SER A 246 76.77 -12.38 58.52
CA SER A 246 77.72 -12.46 59.63
C SER A 246 77.22 -11.60 60.78
N THR A 247 76.61 -12.23 61.78
CA THR A 247 76.30 -11.61 63.07
C THR A 247 77.58 -11.42 63.87
N ARG A 248 78.42 -10.48 63.44
CA ARG A 248 79.40 -9.86 64.35
C ARG A 248 78.64 -9.16 65.46
N VAL A 249 78.61 -9.79 66.63
CA VAL A 249 78.30 -9.09 67.88
C VAL A 249 79.32 -7.96 68.03
N SER A 250 78.86 -6.73 67.87
CA SER A 250 79.64 -5.53 68.16
C SER A 250 78.99 -4.83 69.34
N THR A 251 79.70 -4.83 70.46
CA THR A 251 79.21 -4.34 71.75
C THR A 251 78.86 -2.86 71.71
N GLY A 252 77.68 -2.49 72.27
CA GLY A 252 77.42 -1.16 72.83
C GLY A 252 77.56 0.03 71.88
N GLY A 253 76.61 0.19 70.96
CA GLY A 253 76.34 1.46 70.28
C GLY A 253 74.88 1.86 70.50
N TRP A 254 74.61 3.14 70.77
CA TRP A 254 73.24 3.67 70.83
C TRP A 254 72.63 3.63 69.43
N GLU A 255 71.38 3.20 69.30
CA GLU A 255 70.63 3.43 68.06
C GLU A 255 70.37 4.94 67.92
N GLU A 256 70.70 5.50 66.74
CA GLU A 256 70.49 6.93 66.47
C GLU A 256 68.97 7.21 66.42
N PRO A 257 68.42 8.11 67.27
CA PRO A 257 66.97 8.35 67.40
C PRO A 257 66.19 8.72 66.12
N GLY A 258 66.87 9.04 65.02
CA GLY A 258 66.23 9.33 63.73
C GLY A 258 65.99 8.12 62.82
N ARG A 259 66.61 6.94 63.09
CA ARG A 259 66.57 5.81 62.15
C ARG A 259 65.20 5.12 62.09
N SER A 260 64.62 4.73 63.22
CA SER A 260 63.31 4.08 63.25
C SER A 260 62.21 4.96 62.65
N PHE A 261 62.27 6.29 62.88
CA PHE A 261 61.41 7.26 62.20
C PHE A 261 61.58 7.27 60.67
N GLN A 262 62.81 7.31 60.16
CA GLN A 262 63.06 7.32 58.71
C GLN A 262 62.64 6.01 58.04
N ASP A 263 62.87 4.86 58.67
CA ASP A 263 62.43 3.56 58.18
C ASP A 263 60.89 3.45 58.18
N ALA A 264 60.21 3.96 59.21
CA ALA A 264 58.75 4.01 59.28
C ALA A 264 58.13 4.95 58.21
N ILE A 265 58.69 6.14 58.00
CA ILE A 265 58.26 7.06 56.93
C ILE A 265 58.53 6.45 55.54
N GLY A 266 59.64 5.73 55.37
CA GLY A 266 59.95 4.98 54.15
C GLY A 266 58.94 3.88 53.87
N TRP A 267 58.57 3.10 54.89
CA TRP A 267 57.53 2.07 54.84
C TRP A 267 56.17 2.66 54.48
N ILE A 268 55.76 3.75 55.14
CA ILE A 268 54.49 4.46 54.85
C ILE A 268 54.48 4.95 53.39
N SER A 269 55.57 5.57 52.94
CA SER A 269 55.72 6.05 51.55
C SER A 269 55.63 4.91 50.53
N GLN A 270 56.22 3.75 50.82
CA GLN A 270 56.11 2.57 49.97
C GLN A 270 54.67 2.05 49.91
N ARG A 271 53.94 2.03 51.04
CA ARG A 271 52.53 1.61 51.08
C ARG A 271 51.61 2.57 50.34
N LYS A 272 51.79 3.89 50.47
CA LYS A 272 51.07 4.90 49.68
C LYS A 272 51.27 4.70 48.18
N ARG A 273 52.53 4.54 47.74
CA ARG A 273 52.87 4.27 46.33
C ARG A 273 52.25 2.99 45.78
N LEU A 274 52.13 1.93 46.60
CA LEU A 274 51.44 0.70 46.20
C LEU A 274 49.93 0.91 45.99
N ILE A 275 49.28 1.79 46.75
CA ILE A 275 47.87 2.18 46.54
C ILE A 275 47.71 2.98 45.25
N GLU A 276 48.60 3.95 45.02
CA GLU A 276 48.58 4.85 43.85
C GLU A 276 48.83 4.11 42.52
N THR A 277 49.70 3.10 42.54
CA THR A 277 50.07 2.32 41.35
C THR A 277 49.24 1.05 41.15
N ALA A 278 48.28 0.74 42.05
CA ALA A 278 47.42 -0.43 41.91
C ALA A 278 46.37 -0.25 40.79
N SER A 279 46.40 -1.14 39.79
CA SER A 279 45.41 -1.23 38.72
C SER A 279 43.98 -1.32 39.26
N TRP A 280 43.02 -0.68 38.60
CA TRP A 280 41.59 -0.77 38.96
C TRP A 280 40.94 -2.08 38.51
N GLY A 281 41.40 -2.62 37.37
CA GLY A 281 40.79 -3.76 36.68
C GLY A 281 40.11 -3.32 35.40
N ASP A 282 40.09 -4.20 34.40
CA ASP A 282 39.47 -3.95 33.09
C ASP A 282 38.15 -4.74 32.91
N ASP A 283 37.98 -5.83 33.66
CA ASP A 283 36.81 -6.71 33.65
C ASP A 283 36.27 -6.98 35.07
N PRO A 284 35.02 -7.45 35.25
CA PRO A 284 34.40 -7.62 36.57
C PRO A 284 35.12 -8.60 37.50
N ALA A 285 35.77 -9.64 36.98
CA ALA A 285 36.52 -10.60 37.79
C ALA A 285 37.86 -10.01 38.24
N SER A 286 38.55 -9.24 37.39
CA SER A 286 39.73 -8.48 37.79
C SER A 286 39.41 -7.43 38.86
N ILE A 287 38.27 -6.74 38.77
CA ILE A 287 37.81 -5.78 39.77
C ILE A 287 37.50 -6.49 41.11
N GLU A 288 36.86 -7.67 41.08
CA GLU A 288 36.61 -8.47 42.28
C GLU A 288 37.90 -9.02 42.90
N GLN A 289 38.88 -9.44 42.09
CA GLN A 289 40.22 -9.81 42.58
C GLN A 289 40.94 -8.61 43.21
N ASN A 290 40.85 -7.42 42.62
CA ASN A 290 41.44 -6.19 43.16
C ASN A 290 40.77 -5.78 44.49
N VAL A 291 39.45 -5.95 44.63
CA VAL A 291 38.73 -5.78 45.90
C VAL A 291 39.29 -6.71 46.99
N LEU A 292 39.40 -8.01 46.71
CA LEU A 292 39.89 -8.99 47.69
C LEU A 292 41.38 -8.78 48.05
N SER A 293 42.20 -8.45 47.05
CA SER A 293 43.62 -8.13 47.24
C SER A 293 43.81 -6.86 48.08
N HIS A 294 43.08 -5.78 47.76
CA HIS A 294 43.16 -4.52 48.50
C HIS A 294 42.57 -4.64 49.91
N GLN A 295 41.51 -5.44 50.12
CA GLN A 295 40.97 -5.73 51.45
C GLN A 295 42.04 -6.42 52.33
N SER A 296 42.75 -7.42 51.78
CA SER A 296 43.84 -8.11 52.46
C SER A 296 45.01 -7.17 52.78
N PHE A 297 45.37 -6.32 51.82
CA PHE A 297 46.41 -5.29 51.97
C PHE A 297 46.02 -4.22 53.01
N HIS A 298 44.77 -3.77 53.03
CA HIS A 298 44.26 -2.84 54.03
C HIS A 298 44.33 -3.43 55.45
N SER A 299 43.84 -4.67 55.65
CA SER A 299 43.97 -5.36 56.95
C SER A 299 45.44 -5.50 57.39
N ALA A 300 46.35 -5.79 56.46
CA ALA A 300 47.78 -5.84 56.74
C ALA A 300 48.42 -4.46 57.03
N ASN A 301 47.76 -3.36 56.68
CA ASN A 301 48.20 -2.00 56.96
C ASN A 301 47.56 -1.40 58.24
N GLN A 302 46.61 -2.08 58.91
CA GLN A 302 45.95 -1.51 60.10
C GLN A 302 46.85 -1.42 61.35
N ARG A 303 47.98 -2.15 61.37
CA ARG A 303 49.04 -2.09 62.38
C ARG A 303 50.39 -2.35 61.71
N SER A 304 51.46 -1.70 62.16
CA SER A 304 52.81 -1.87 61.65
C SER A 304 53.78 -1.78 62.82
N ALA A 305 54.56 -2.83 63.05
CA ALA A 305 55.55 -2.85 64.12
C ALA A 305 56.63 -1.79 63.90
N GLU A 306 56.93 -1.48 62.63
CA GLU A 306 57.86 -0.42 62.22
C GLU A 306 57.37 0.97 62.66
N VAL A 307 56.07 1.27 62.46
CA VAL A 307 55.44 2.53 62.88
C VAL A 307 55.22 2.56 64.40
N ASP A 308 54.76 1.47 65.01
CA ASP A 308 54.54 1.38 66.46
C ASP A 308 55.86 1.56 67.24
N GLN A 309 56.96 0.94 66.78
CA GLN A 309 58.30 1.12 67.37
C GLN A 309 58.80 2.57 67.20
N ALA A 310 58.74 3.14 66.00
CA ALA A 310 59.16 4.52 65.76
C ALA A 310 58.37 5.52 66.62
N ARG A 311 57.06 5.28 66.79
CA ARG A 311 56.19 6.09 67.65
C ARG A 311 56.61 6.02 69.12
N GLU A 312 56.88 4.82 69.64
CA GLU A 312 57.42 4.67 70.99
C GLU A 312 58.77 5.38 71.16
N ASP A 313 59.69 5.25 70.21
CA ASP A 313 61.03 5.84 70.29
C ASP A 313 60.98 7.37 70.30
N LEU A 314 60.14 7.96 69.45
CA LEU A 314 59.92 9.41 69.44
C LEU A 314 59.27 9.91 70.74
N MET A 315 58.37 9.13 71.35
CA MET A 315 57.82 9.42 72.68
C MET A 315 58.87 9.34 73.79
N LYS A 316 59.74 8.31 73.79
CA LYS A 316 60.85 8.16 74.75
C LYS A 316 61.87 9.31 74.65
N ASN A 317 62.16 9.74 73.42
CA ASN A 317 63.13 10.81 73.13
C ASN A 317 62.54 12.23 73.22
N GLY A 318 61.21 12.37 73.37
CA GLY A 318 60.53 13.66 73.54
C GLY A 318 60.34 14.48 72.26
N ASP A 319 60.62 13.92 71.08
CA ASP A 319 60.51 14.62 69.80
C ASP A 319 59.06 14.67 69.30
N LYS A 320 58.33 15.66 69.81
CA LYS A 320 56.93 15.93 69.44
C LYS A 320 56.76 16.37 67.98
N GLY A 321 57.82 16.84 67.31
CA GLY A 321 57.76 17.30 65.93
C GLY A 321 57.70 16.13 64.95
N ASN A 322 58.68 15.24 65.04
CA ASN A 322 58.69 14.03 64.21
C ASN A 322 57.58 13.05 64.60
N LEU A 323 57.15 13.01 65.87
CA LEU A 323 55.98 12.24 66.30
C LEU A 323 54.69 12.70 65.58
N HIS A 324 54.43 14.02 65.53
CA HIS A 324 53.28 14.55 64.80
C HIS A 324 53.39 14.30 63.28
N ALA A 325 54.60 14.38 62.72
CA ALA A 325 54.81 14.07 61.30
C ALA A 325 54.53 12.58 60.97
N LEU A 326 54.97 11.66 61.82
CA LEU A 326 54.69 10.22 61.70
C LEU A 326 53.19 9.94 61.79
N ASP A 327 52.52 10.51 62.79
CA ASP A 327 51.09 10.34 63.02
C ASP A 327 50.25 10.87 61.84
N GLN A 328 50.59 12.07 61.32
CA GLN A 328 49.93 12.65 60.15
C GLN A 328 50.14 11.81 58.89
N GLU A 329 51.36 11.30 58.68
CA GLU A 329 51.66 10.45 57.52
C GLU A 329 50.94 9.09 57.58
N TRP A 330 50.80 8.54 58.79
CA TRP A 330 50.02 7.33 59.07
C TRP A 330 48.52 7.54 58.86
N GLU A 331 47.92 8.61 59.41
CA GLU A 331 46.51 8.96 59.16
C GLU A 331 46.22 9.16 57.66
N SER A 332 47.15 9.80 56.95
CA SER A 332 47.10 9.93 55.49
C SER A 332 47.11 8.57 54.78
N LEU A 333 47.96 7.62 55.19
CA LEU A 333 47.96 6.25 54.65
C LEU A 333 46.65 5.52 54.94
N GLN A 334 46.12 5.60 56.16
CA GLN A 334 44.83 4.97 56.49
C GLN A 334 43.70 5.57 55.65
N LYS A 335 43.65 6.88 55.50
CA LYS A 335 42.67 7.58 54.66
C LYS A 335 42.76 7.16 53.18
N MET A 336 43.96 7.03 52.63
CA MET A 336 44.17 6.51 51.27
C MET A 336 43.73 5.04 51.14
N SER A 337 44.03 4.20 52.14
CA SER A 337 43.66 2.78 52.13
C SER A 337 42.16 2.55 52.27
N ILE A 338 41.46 3.37 53.06
CA ILE A 338 40.00 3.35 53.21
C ILE A 338 39.35 3.87 51.92
N GLY A 339 39.75 5.05 51.44
CA GLY A 339 39.19 5.63 50.21
C GLY A 339 39.36 4.73 48.98
N ARG A 340 40.51 4.06 48.83
CA ARG A 340 40.70 3.05 47.77
C ARG A 340 39.77 1.84 47.91
N THR A 341 39.41 1.46 49.14
CA THR A 341 38.44 0.38 49.39
C THR A 341 37.03 0.82 48.98
N GLU A 342 36.62 2.02 49.39
CA GLU A 342 35.32 2.61 49.03
C GLU A 342 35.18 2.75 47.50
N GLN A 343 36.18 3.32 46.84
CA GLN A 343 36.25 3.48 45.39
C GLN A 343 36.22 2.13 44.64
N LEU A 344 36.87 1.08 45.15
CA LEU A 344 36.83 -0.26 44.56
C LEU A 344 35.45 -0.92 44.71
N GLN A 345 34.74 -0.71 45.82
CA GLN A 345 33.35 -1.19 45.99
C GLN A 345 32.36 -0.42 45.11
N GLU A 346 32.54 0.90 44.98
CA GLU A 346 31.74 1.76 44.10
C GLU A 346 31.92 1.38 42.62
N LEU A 347 33.18 1.18 42.18
CA LEU A 347 33.50 0.66 40.85
C LEU A 347 32.90 -0.73 40.61
N LYS A 348 33.08 -1.65 41.56
CA LYS A 348 32.49 -3.00 41.47
C LYS A 348 30.97 -2.93 41.28
N LYS A 349 30.29 -2.12 42.09
CA LYS A 349 28.84 -1.96 42.04
C LYS A 349 28.39 -1.39 40.69
N ILE A 350 28.93 -0.26 40.25
CA ILE A 350 28.45 0.41 39.03
C ILE A 350 28.71 -0.46 37.78
N ILE A 351 29.86 -1.15 37.72
CA ILE A 351 30.17 -2.08 36.61
C ILE A 351 29.28 -3.32 36.65
N GLN A 352 28.93 -3.86 37.83
CA GLN A 352 27.96 -4.95 37.96
C GLN A 352 26.55 -4.53 37.52
N ASP A 353 26.10 -3.33 37.90
CA ASP A 353 24.78 -2.81 37.52
C ASP A 353 24.70 -2.48 36.02
N ILE A 354 25.74 -1.88 35.43
CA ILE A 354 25.84 -1.70 33.96
C ILE A 354 25.85 -3.05 33.23
N SER A 355 26.66 -4.01 33.69
CA SER A 355 26.77 -5.33 33.05
C SER A 355 25.44 -6.10 33.09
N ARG A 356 24.66 -5.95 34.17
CA ARG A 356 23.31 -6.53 34.31
C ARG A 356 22.35 -6.00 33.24
N GLU A 357 22.37 -4.70 32.99
CA GLU A 357 21.51 -4.08 31.98
C GLU A 357 22.00 -4.36 30.55
N ILE A 358 23.31 -4.47 30.32
CA ILE A 358 23.85 -4.97 29.03
C ILE A 358 23.35 -6.40 28.76
N MET A 359 23.39 -7.30 29.74
CA MET A 359 22.85 -8.66 29.57
C MET A 359 21.36 -8.64 29.23
N TRP A 360 20.55 -7.84 29.94
CA TRP A 360 19.11 -7.71 29.64
C TRP A 360 18.85 -7.21 28.21
N VAL A 361 19.61 -6.21 27.73
CA VAL A 361 19.48 -5.71 26.36
C VAL A 361 19.86 -6.78 25.34
N ASN A 362 20.95 -7.51 25.58
CA ASN A 362 21.45 -8.56 24.68
C ASN A 362 20.48 -9.76 24.61
N GLU A 363 19.82 -10.13 25.72
CA GLU A 363 18.77 -11.16 25.73
C GLU A 363 17.59 -10.79 24.83
N ARG A 364 17.19 -9.52 24.80
CA ARG A 364 16.10 -9.02 23.94
C ARG A 364 16.53 -8.80 22.49
N GLU A 365 17.80 -8.48 22.25
CA GLU A 365 18.39 -8.51 20.91
C GLU A 365 18.30 -9.92 20.32
N GLU A 366 18.80 -10.94 21.00
CA GLU A 366 18.86 -12.31 20.48
C GLU A 366 17.46 -12.92 20.21
N GLU A 367 16.48 -12.67 21.09
CA GLU A 367 15.08 -13.09 20.88
C GLU A 367 14.51 -12.54 19.56
N GLU A 368 14.81 -11.28 19.23
CA GLU A 368 14.31 -10.59 18.05
C GLU A 368 15.13 -10.89 16.78
N LEU A 369 16.44 -11.09 16.90
CA LEU A 369 17.31 -11.57 15.82
C LEU A 369 16.91 -12.96 15.33
N MET A 370 16.39 -13.81 16.23
CA MET A 370 16.01 -15.19 15.94
C MET A 370 14.53 -15.36 15.54
N PHE A 371 13.75 -14.29 15.41
CA PHE A 371 12.35 -14.34 14.98
C PHE A 371 12.17 -14.65 13.48
N ASP A 372 11.02 -15.18 13.05
CA ASP A 372 10.78 -15.57 11.65
C ASP A 372 9.86 -14.59 10.91
N TRP A 373 10.37 -14.07 9.79
CA TRP A 373 9.68 -13.11 8.94
C TRP A 373 9.34 -13.69 7.55
N GLY A 374 9.50 -15.00 7.35
CA GLY A 374 9.09 -15.72 6.14
C GLY A 374 7.57 -15.77 5.92
N ASP A 375 7.12 -16.48 4.88
CA ASP A 375 5.68 -16.59 4.53
C ASP A 375 4.93 -17.69 5.31
N LYS A 376 5.65 -18.63 5.92
CA LYS A 376 5.09 -19.78 6.64
C LYS A 376 4.24 -19.33 7.85
N ASN A 377 2.99 -19.79 7.93
CA ASN A 377 2.05 -19.53 9.03
C ASN A 377 1.71 -18.05 9.31
N ILE A 378 1.78 -17.18 8.30
CA ILE A 378 1.66 -15.72 8.43
C ILE A 378 0.35 -15.22 9.08
N ASP A 379 -0.80 -15.81 8.76
CA ASP A 379 -2.09 -15.54 9.44
C ASP A 379 -2.03 -15.73 10.96
N THR A 380 -1.18 -16.63 11.44
CA THR A 380 -1.07 -16.98 12.86
C THR A 380 0.05 -16.21 13.57
N TYR A 381 1.19 -15.96 12.92
CA TYR A 381 2.32 -15.30 13.59
C TYR A 381 2.18 -13.78 13.62
N ILE A 382 1.60 -13.12 12.61
CA ILE A 382 1.51 -11.65 12.57
C ILE A 382 0.69 -11.09 13.75
N PRO A 383 -0.52 -11.57 14.08
CA PRO A 383 -1.26 -11.09 15.23
C PRO A 383 -0.52 -11.31 16.56
N LYS A 384 0.10 -12.48 16.73
CA LYS A 384 0.86 -12.84 17.94
C LYS A 384 2.13 -11.98 18.11
N LYS A 385 2.85 -11.71 17.02
CA LYS A 385 4.05 -10.86 17.05
C LYS A 385 3.69 -9.39 17.20
N GLN A 386 2.55 -8.94 16.69
CA GLN A 386 2.02 -7.60 16.97
C GLN A 386 1.72 -7.41 18.46
N GLU A 387 1.11 -8.40 19.12
CA GLU A 387 0.89 -8.40 20.58
C GLU A 387 2.20 -8.45 21.37
N GLY A 388 3.13 -9.33 20.97
CA GLY A 388 4.46 -9.43 21.58
C GLY A 388 5.28 -8.15 21.44
N TYR A 389 5.23 -7.49 20.28
CA TYR A 389 5.88 -6.22 20.03
C TYR A 389 5.32 -5.09 20.92
N SER A 390 4.00 -5.03 21.11
CA SER A 390 3.40 -4.06 22.06
C SER A 390 3.91 -4.28 23.49
N LYS A 391 4.04 -5.54 23.93
CA LYS A 391 4.62 -5.89 25.24
C LYS A 391 6.10 -5.53 25.35
N LEU A 392 6.88 -5.76 24.29
CA LEU A 392 8.28 -5.35 24.21
C LEU A 392 8.42 -3.82 24.32
N MET A 393 7.60 -3.05 23.60
CA MET A 393 7.64 -1.58 23.67
C MET A 393 7.34 -1.06 25.08
N SER A 394 6.32 -1.56 25.77
CA SER A 394 6.04 -1.15 27.16
C SER A 394 7.16 -1.56 28.13
N ALA A 395 7.81 -2.71 27.92
CA ALA A 395 8.96 -3.13 28.73
C ALA A 395 10.20 -2.25 28.47
N LEU A 396 10.39 -1.74 27.25
CA LEU A 396 11.43 -0.77 26.91
C LEU A 396 11.15 0.61 27.52
N GLU A 397 9.90 1.09 27.50
CA GLU A 397 9.48 2.33 28.17
C GLU A 397 9.62 2.26 29.71
N GLU A 398 9.53 1.07 30.31
CA GLU A 398 9.88 0.86 31.72
C GLU A 398 11.40 0.87 31.91
N LYS A 399 12.15 0.09 31.14
CA LYS A 399 13.61 0.00 31.26
C LYS A 399 14.34 1.29 30.97
N GLU A 400 13.86 2.14 30.06
CA GLU A 400 14.43 3.48 29.83
C GLU A 400 14.49 4.31 31.13
N LYS A 401 13.52 4.14 32.04
CA LYS A 401 13.51 4.85 33.33
C LYS A 401 14.62 4.34 34.26
N ASP A 402 14.94 3.04 34.21
CA ASP A 402 16.03 2.44 34.99
C ASP A 402 17.40 2.76 34.41
N LEU A 403 17.55 2.70 33.08
CA LEU A 403 18.76 3.11 32.38
C LEU A 403 19.08 4.59 32.64
N ASN A 404 18.07 5.47 32.69
CA ASN A 404 18.28 6.88 33.05
C ASN A 404 18.68 7.06 34.53
N LYS A 405 18.13 6.28 35.49
CA LYS A 405 18.60 6.28 36.90
C LYS A 405 20.06 5.82 37.01
N LEU A 406 20.45 4.82 36.23
CA LEU A 406 21.81 4.30 36.19
C LEU A 406 22.77 5.31 35.54
N LYS A 407 22.35 5.98 34.46
CA LYS A 407 23.10 7.06 33.83
C LYS A 407 23.34 8.23 34.78
N VAL A 408 22.35 8.65 35.57
CA VAL A 408 22.52 9.68 36.61
C VAL A 408 23.54 9.25 37.69
N GLN A 409 23.64 7.95 38.01
CA GLN A 409 24.68 7.45 38.91
C GLN A 409 26.06 7.50 38.24
N VAL A 410 26.21 7.03 37.00
CA VAL A 410 27.46 7.13 36.21
C VAL A 410 27.94 8.59 36.12
N ASP A 411 27.05 9.48 35.71
CA ASP A 411 27.28 10.93 35.63
C ASP A 411 27.82 11.52 36.94
N ALA A 412 27.36 11.03 38.10
CA ALA A 412 27.84 11.49 39.40
C ALA A 412 29.26 11.00 39.71
N LEU A 413 29.62 9.76 39.33
CA LEU A 413 30.96 9.20 39.49
C LEU A 413 31.99 9.84 38.55
N LEU A 414 31.56 10.20 37.34
CA LEU A 414 32.39 10.97 36.41
C LEU A 414 32.61 12.40 36.95
N LYS A 415 31.57 13.05 37.49
CA LYS A 415 31.67 14.40 38.10
C LYS A 415 32.46 14.43 39.42
N SER A 416 32.56 13.32 40.15
CA SER A 416 33.42 13.22 41.34
C SER A 416 34.90 12.99 41.03
N ASN A 417 35.26 12.82 39.74
CA ASN A 417 36.58 12.39 39.28
C ASN A 417 37.01 11.05 39.90
N HIS A 418 36.12 10.06 39.90
CA HIS A 418 36.46 8.69 40.33
C HIS A 418 37.70 8.19 39.54
N PRO A 419 38.73 7.60 40.17
CA PRO A 419 40.02 7.39 39.49
C PRO A 419 40.05 6.21 38.49
N ALA A 420 38.89 5.62 38.19
CA ALA A 420 38.64 4.65 37.13
C ALA A 420 37.52 5.12 36.18
N SER A 421 37.38 6.45 36.01
CA SER A 421 36.37 7.08 35.16
C SER A 421 36.39 6.56 33.72
N ASP A 422 37.59 6.28 33.17
CA ASP A 422 37.79 5.68 31.84
C ASP A 422 37.08 4.33 31.69
N LYS A 423 37.09 3.50 32.73
CA LYS A 423 36.41 2.19 32.75
C LYS A 423 34.90 2.37 32.82
N ILE A 424 34.43 3.27 33.69
CA ILE A 424 33.01 3.54 33.88
C ILE A 424 32.40 4.12 32.60
N GLU A 425 33.11 5.05 31.94
CA GLU A 425 32.73 5.67 30.66
C GLU A 425 32.65 4.61 29.54
N ALA A 426 33.69 3.79 29.34
CA ALA A 426 33.70 2.74 28.32
C ALA A 426 32.58 1.69 28.49
N TYR A 427 32.25 1.32 29.74
CA TYR A 427 31.09 0.46 30.04
C TYR A 427 29.76 1.16 29.79
N SER A 428 29.65 2.46 30.10
CA SER A 428 28.45 3.26 29.83
C SER A 428 28.19 3.44 28.33
N ASP A 429 29.23 3.72 27.53
CA ASP A 429 29.15 3.80 26.07
C ASP A 429 28.78 2.46 25.43
N THR A 430 29.26 1.35 26.00
CA THR A 430 28.85 0.00 25.56
C THR A 430 27.36 -0.22 25.79
N LEU A 431 26.83 0.13 26.96
CA LEU A 431 25.39 0.06 27.26
C LEU A 431 24.57 1.02 26.38
N GLN A 432 25.02 2.25 26.18
CA GLN A 432 24.38 3.22 25.29
C GLN A 432 24.35 2.73 23.84
N THR A 433 25.40 2.04 23.38
CA THR A 433 25.48 1.42 22.05
C THR A 433 24.47 0.29 21.90
N GLN A 434 24.47 -0.69 22.82
CA GLN A 434 23.54 -1.81 22.78
C GLN A 434 22.07 -1.35 22.89
N TRP A 435 21.77 -0.40 23.77
CA TRP A 435 20.43 0.19 23.89
C TRP A 435 19.98 0.86 22.58
N SER A 436 20.84 1.69 21.99
CA SER A 436 20.54 2.40 20.73
C SER A 436 20.34 1.42 19.57
N TRP A 437 21.05 0.28 19.58
CA TRP A 437 20.95 -0.79 18.59
C TRP A 437 19.64 -1.59 18.72
N LEU A 438 19.24 -1.98 19.94
CA LEU A 438 17.92 -2.60 20.17
C LEU A 438 16.77 -1.70 19.71
N LEU A 439 16.91 -0.38 19.91
CA LEU A 439 15.97 0.63 19.38
C LEU A 439 16.05 0.85 17.85
N GLN A 440 17.00 0.25 17.13
CA GLN A 440 16.93 0.14 15.65
C GLN A 440 16.23 -1.16 15.25
N ILE A 441 16.48 -2.27 15.96
CA ILE A 441 15.79 -3.55 15.74
C ILE A 441 14.27 -3.40 15.90
N THR A 442 13.78 -2.67 16.91
CA THR A 442 12.32 -2.40 17.07
C THR A 442 11.71 -1.66 15.88
N LYS A 443 12.42 -0.69 15.30
CA LYS A 443 11.97 0.03 14.08
C LYS A 443 11.92 -0.90 12.86
N CYS A 444 12.85 -1.85 12.77
CA CYS A 444 12.81 -2.90 11.74
C CYS A 444 11.61 -3.83 11.94
N ILE A 445 11.36 -4.29 13.17
CA ILE A 445 10.19 -5.12 13.53
C ILE A 445 8.88 -4.42 13.18
N ALA A 446 8.72 -3.14 13.54
CA ALA A 446 7.54 -2.35 13.19
C ALA A 446 7.32 -2.26 11.66
N THR A 447 8.42 -2.22 10.89
CA THR A 447 8.35 -2.24 9.42
C THR A 447 7.93 -3.61 8.90
N HIS A 448 8.50 -4.72 9.41
CA HIS A 448 8.07 -6.07 9.02
C HIS A 448 6.62 -6.36 9.41
N LEU A 449 6.15 -5.95 10.60
CA LEU A 449 4.75 -6.07 11.00
C LEU A 449 3.81 -5.37 10.01
N LYS A 450 4.17 -4.16 9.57
CA LYS A 450 3.42 -3.40 8.56
C LYS A 450 3.43 -4.10 7.19
N GLU A 451 4.60 -4.43 6.65
CA GLU A 451 4.70 -4.96 5.28
C GLU A 451 4.25 -6.42 5.16
N ASN A 452 4.52 -7.26 6.16
CA ASN A 452 4.02 -8.64 6.19
C ASN A 452 2.51 -8.68 6.49
N GLY A 453 1.99 -7.75 7.31
CA GLY A 453 0.56 -7.56 7.48
C GLY A 453 -0.13 -7.15 6.17
N ALA A 454 0.45 -6.22 5.42
CA ALA A 454 -0.02 -5.81 4.09
C ALA A 454 0.06 -6.95 3.06
N TYR A 455 1.14 -7.74 3.07
CA TYR A 455 1.28 -8.96 2.26
C TYR A 455 0.14 -9.94 2.54
N ASN A 456 -0.10 -10.29 3.81
CA ASN A 456 -1.11 -11.29 4.17
C ASN A 456 -2.51 -10.83 3.74
N GLN A 457 -2.86 -9.60 4.11
CA GLN A 457 -4.14 -9.00 3.78
C GLN A 457 -4.37 -8.92 2.26
N PHE A 458 -3.34 -8.56 1.48
CA PHE A 458 -3.41 -8.58 0.02
C PHE A 458 -3.66 -9.98 -0.54
N PHE A 459 -2.89 -11.00 -0.12
CA PHE A 459 -3.08 -12.36 -0.66
C PHE A 459 -4.42 -12.96 -0.27
N LYS A 460 -4.95 -12.64 0.93
CA LYS A 460 -6.30 -13.00 1.33
C LYS A 460 -7.36 -12.35 0.44
N GLU A 461 -7.36 -11.02 0.35
CA GLU A 461 -8.29 -10.26 -0.52
C GLU A 461 -8.22 -10.72 -1.99
N ALA A 462 -7.03 -10.97 -2.51
CA ALA A 462 -6.83 -11.37 -3.90
C ALA A 462 -7.40 -12.76 -4.20
N ASN A 463 -7.23 -13.73 -3.30
CA ASN A 463 -7.81 -15.07 -3.45
C ASN A 463 -9.33 -15.07 -3.21
N GLU A 464 -9.84 -14.24 -2.28
CA GLU A 464 -11.28 -14.04 -2.10
C GLU A 464 -11.94 -13.42 -3.36
N THR A 465 -11.32 -12.39 -3.95
CA THR A 465 -11.79 -11.78 -5.20
C THR A 465 -11.67 -12.75 -6.38
N TYR A 466 -10.58 -13.54 -6.48
CA TYR A 466 -10.44 -14.57 -7.50
C TYR A 466 -11.58 -15.60 -7.44
N SER A 467 -11.91 -16.07 -6.23
CA SER A 467 -12.98 -17.05 -5.98
C SER A 467 -14.38 -16.49 -6.30
N LYS A 468 -14.63 -15.20 -6.04
CA LYS A 468 -15.88 -14.51 -6.43
C LYS A 468 -16.01 -14.42 -7.95
N LEU A 469 -14.97 -13.93 -8.63
CA LEU A 469 -14.94 -13.81 -10.09
C LEU A 469 -15.09 -15.17 -10.79
N GLN A 470 -14.46 -16.24 -10.29
CA GLN A 470 -14.67 -17.59 -10.81
C GLN A 470 -16.14 -18.03 -10.72
N LYS A 471 -16.81 -17.73 -9.60
CA LYS A 471 -18.24 -18.05 -9.42
C LYS A 471 -19.13 -17.23 -10.34
N GLU A 472 -18.91 -15.92 -10.45
CA GLU A 472 -19.64 -15.03 -11.36
C GLU A 472 -19.46 -15.44 -12.83
N HIS A 473 -18.24 -15.79 -13.24
CA HIS A 473 -17.94 -16.35 -14.56
C HIS A 473 -18.74 -17.63 -14.88
N GLU A 474 -18.97 -18.51 -13.89
CA GLU A 474 -19.86 -19.66 -14.06
C GLU A 474 -21.34 -19.27 -14.07
N THR A 475 -21.79 -18.36 -13.20
CA THR A 475 -23.16 -17.83 -13.16
C THR A 475 -23.56 -17.25 -14.53
N VAL A 476 -22.76 -16.31 -15.04
CA VAL A 476 -22.99 -15.64 -16.33
C VAL A 476 -23.04 -16.64 -17.49
N ARG A 477 -22.13 -17.63 -17.51
CA ARG A 477 -22.08 -18.63 -18.59
C ARG A 477 -23.24 -19.63 -18.55
N LYS A 478 -23.78 -19.94 -17.37
CA LYS A 478 -24.80 -21.01 -17.21
C LYS A 478 -26.24 -20.49 -17.23
N ASN A 479 -26.50 -19.30 -16.71
CA ASN A 479 -27.86 -18.86 -16.38
C ASN A 479 -28.56 -18.05 -17.50
N PHE A 480 -27.82 -17.55 -18.50
CA PHE A 480 -28.35 -16.64 -19.52
C PHE A 480 -28.26 -17.23 -20.95
N ILE A 481 -28.40 -18.54 -21.07
CA ILE A 481 -28.42 -19.25 -22.36
C ILE A 481 -29.79 -19.04 -23.03
N CYS A 482 -29.81 -18.59 -24.28
CA CYS A 482 -31.02 -18.37 -25.09
C CYS A 482 -30.89 -19.00 -26.47
N ASP A 483 -32.03 -19.25 -27.12
CA ASP A 483 -32.12 -19.69 -28.50
C ASP A 483 -33.17 -18.89 -29.30
N LYS A 484 -33.38 -19.23 -30.57
CA LYS A 484 -34.40 -18.58 -31.42
C LYS A 484 -35.85 -18.93 -31.04
N ASN A 485 -36.07 -19.95 -30.22
CA ASN A 485 -37.40 -20.44 -29.83
C ASN A 485 -37.87 -19.89 -28.47
N THR A 486 -36.94 -19.37 -27.66
CA THR A 486 -37.18 -18.77 -26.34
C THR A 486 -38.19 -17.62 -26.47
N PRO A 487 -39.34 -17.64 -25.77
CA PRO A 487 -40.41 -16.66 -26.00
C PRO A 487 -40.06 -15.27 -25.46
N LEU A 488 -40.60 -14.22 -26.09
CA LEU A 488 -40.33 -12.81 -25.79
C LEU A 488 -40.44 -12.43 -24.31
N GLU A 489 -41.43 -12.97 -23.58
CA GLU A 489 -41.60 -12.70 -22.14
C GLU A 489 -40.42 -13.23 -21.31
N ASP A 490 -39.90 -14.41 -21.65
CA ASP A 490 -38.75 -15.01 -20.98
C ASP A 490 -37.44 -14.38 -21.44
N LEU A 491 -37.29 -14.01 -22.71
CA LEU A 491 -36.18 -13.15 -23.16
C LEU A 491 -36.12 -11.84 -22.36
N GLY A 492 -37.27 -11.22 -22.08
CA GLY A 492 -37.37 -10.03 -21.22
C GLY A 492 -36.95 -10.30 -19.77
N LYS A 493 -37.31 -11.45 -19.18
CA LYS A 493 -36.87 -11.85 -17.83
C LYS A 493 -35.36 -12.09 -17.79
N ILE A 494 -34.81 -12.78 -18.80
CA ILE A 494 -33.38 -13.10 -18.89
C ILE A 494 -32.56 -11.82 -19.11
N LEU A 495 -33.02 -10.89 -19.96
CA LEU A 495 -32.38 -9.58 -20.15
C LEU A 495 -32.33 -8.77 -18.84
N ASN A 496 -33.46 -8.67 -18.13
CA ASN A 496 -33.54 -8.01 -16.82
C ASN A 496 -32.68 -8.69 -15.74
N GLY A 497 -32.44 -10.00 -15.85
CA GLY A 497 -31.51 -10.72 -14.99
C GLY A 497 -30.05 -10.40 -15.34
N LEU A 498 -29.72 -10.37 -16.63
CA LEU A 498 -28.36 -10.08 -17.11
C LEU A 498 -27.95 -8.64 -16.81
N GLU A 499 -28.88 -7.67 -16.92
CA GLU A 499 -28.62 -6.27 -16.55
C GLU A 499 -28.37 -6.11 -15.03
N LYS A 500 -28.98 -6.93 -14.16
CA LYS A 500 -28.65 -6.96 -12.72
C LYS A 500 -27.30 -7.61 -12.43
N GLU A 501 -26.97 -8.70 -13.12
CA GLU A 501 -25.66 -9.35 -12.99
C GLU A 501 -24.53 -8.38 -13.39
N LYS A 502 -24.79 -7.47 -14.35
CA LYS A 502 -23.87 -6.37 -14.70
C LYS A 502 -23.47 -5.49 -13.52
N GLU A 503 -24.43 -5.15 -12.66
CA GLU A 503 -24.19 -4.30 -11.48
C GLU A 503 -23.27 -5.00 -10.47
N ILE A 504 -23.49 -6.30 -10.25
CA ILE A 504 -22.66 -7.16 -9.40
C ILE A 504 -21.22 -7.21 -9.94
N ILE A 505 -21.06 -7.49 -11.24
CA ILE A 505 -19.75 -7.53 -11.91
C ILE A 505 -19.06 -6.16 -11.80
N MET A 506 -19.78 -5.05 -12.02
CA MET A 506 -19.21 -3.70 -12.00
C MET A 506 -18.65 -3.30 -10.62
N GLU A 507 -19.22 -3.75 -9.51
CA GLU A 507 -18.66 -3.43 -8.17
C GLU A 507 -17.29 -4.09 -7.96
N ASN A 508 -17.10 -5.33 -8.45
CA ASN A 508 -15.80 -5.99 -8.42
C ASN A 508 -14.71 -5.25 -9.21
N LYS A 509 -15.06 -4.40 -10.19
CA LYS A 509 -14.09 -3.60 -10.98
C LYS A 509 -13.16 -2.77 -10.09
N ARG A 510 -13.73 -2.09 -9.08
CA ARG A 510 -12.96 -1.25 -8.14
C ARG A 510 -11.99 -2.08 -7.32
N GLN A 511 -12.45 -3.24 -6.82
CA GLN A 511 -11.63 -4.15 -6.03
C GLN A 511 -10.48 -4.76 -6.85
N VAL A 512 -10.75 -5.16 -8.09
CA VAL A 512 -9.72 -5.66 -9.02
C VAL A 512 -8.66 -4.59 -9.29
N GLN A 513 -9.06 -3.37 -9.65
CA GLN A 513 -8.12 -2.26 -9.88
C GLN A 513 -7.32 -1.88 -8.61
N HIS A 514 -7.96 -1.91 -7.43
CA HIS A 514 -7.28 -1.72 -6.15
C HIS A 514 -6.21 -2.80 -5.91
N LEU A 515 -6.52 -4.08 -6.16
CA LEU A 515 -5.58 -5.18 -6.03
C LEU A 515 -4.42 -5.09 -7.04
N VAL A 516 -4.68 -4.72 -8.30
CA VAL A 516 -3.63 -4.51 -9.31
C VAL A 516 -2.68 -3.39 -8.89
N HIS A 517 -3.19 -2.28 -8.37
CA HIS A 517 -2.36 -1.20 -7.81
C HIS A 517 -1.57 -1.68 -6.58
N LYS A 518 -2.25 -2.25 -5.57
CA LYS A 518 -1.69 -2.74 -4.30
C LYS A 518 -0.59 -3.78 -4.51
N SER A 519 -0.74 -4.66 -5.50
CA SER A 519 0.25 -5.70 -5.83
C SER A 519 1.66 -5.16 -6.10
N ARG A 520 1.76 -3.92 -6.60
CA ARG A 520 3.03 -3.26 -6.96
C ARG A 520 3.87 -2.86 -5.74
N SER A 521 3.25 -2.70 -4.58
CA SER A 521 3.93 -2.38 -3.30
C SER A 521 4.07 -3.57 -2.35
N ILE A 522 3.60 -4.77 -2.72
CA ILE A 522 3.75 -5.96 -1.88
C ILE A 522 5.19 -6.50 -1.91
N VAL A 523 5.75 -6.71 -0.72
CA VAL A 523 7.10 -7.27 -0.50
C VAL A 523 7.20 -8.76 -0.82
N ARG A 524 8.41 -9.33 -0.83
CA ARG A 524 8.66 -10.76 -1.15
C ARG A 524 9.06 -11.54 0.10
N LEU A 525 8.19 -12.41 0.62
CA LEU A 525 8.49 -13.17 1.85
C LEU A 525 9.16 -14.53 1.61
N LYS A 526 8.86 -15.22 0.51
CA LYS A 526 9.49 -16.52 0.19
C LYS A 526 11.04 -16.51 0.17
N PRO A 527 11.74 -15.55 -0.45
CA PRO A 527 13.21 -15.55 -0.48
C PRO A 527 13.90 -15.38 0.89
N ARG A 528 13.12 -15.15 1.96
CA ARG A 528 13.63 -15.16 3.34
C ARG A 528 13.84 -16.58 3.88
N ASN A 529 13.18 -17.58 3.29
CA ASN A 529 13.35 -19.00 3.62
C ASN A 529 14.64 -19.52 2.99
N ALA A 530 15.49 -20.23 3.75
CA ALA A 530 16.70 -20.87 3.21
C ALA A 530 16.40 -22.06 2.27
N GLU A 531 15.15 -22.56 2.28
CA GLU A 531 14.65 -23.61 1.38
C GLU A 531 14.29 -23.09 -0.01
N ASP A 532 13.92 -21.80 -0.15
CA ASP A 532 13.48 -21.18 -1.41
C ASP A 532 14.70 -20.82 -2.29
N GLN A 533 15.35 -21.82 -2.87
CA GLN A 533 16.45 -21.67 -3.83
C GLN A 533 15.94 -21.09 -5.17
N SER A 534 15.66 -19.79 -5.21
CA SER A 534 15.32 -19.11 -6.45
C SER A 534 16.55 -18.91 -7.33
N ASN A 535 16.53 -19.44 -8.56
CA ASN A 535 17.58 -19.22 -9.58
C ASN A 535 17.74 -17.75 -10.02
N SER A 536 16.97 -16.81 -9.46
CA SER A 536 17.11 -15.38 -9.68
C SER A 536 17.86 -14.71 -8.53
N GLN A 537 18.75 -13.78 -8.88
CA GLN A 537 19.39 -12.88 -7.94
C GLN A 537 18.34 -12.15 -7.09
N VAL A 538 18.49 -12.17 -5.76
CA VAL A 538 17.55 -11.55 -4.83
C VAL A 538 18.14 -10.23 -4.34
N ILE A 539 17.50 -9.11 -4.67
CA ILE A 539 17.81 -7.80 -4.09
C ILE A 539 17.16 -7.71 -2.71
N VAL A 540 17.87 -7.11 -1.76
CA VAL A 540 17.40 -6.75 -0.42
C VAL A 540 17.66 -5.27 -0.15
N LYS A 541 16.89 -4.68 0.75
CA LYS A 541 16.97 -3.25 1.12
C LYS A 541 17.12 -3.09 2.63
N ALA A 542 18.00 -2.20 3.06
CA ALA A 542 18.26 -1.95 4.48
C ALA A 542 17.14 -1.11 5.14
N LEU A 543 16.70 -1.53 6.33
CA LEU A 543 15.63 -0.88 7.12
C LEU A 543 16.17 0.13 8.15
N CYS A 544 17.43 -0.03 8.56
CA CYS A 544 18.17 0.82 9.48
C CYS A 544 19.64 0.91 9.03
N ASP A 545 20.39 1.81 9.66
CA ASP A 545 21.84 1.90 9.47
C ASP A 545 22.54 0.78 10.24
N PHE A 546 23.45 0.05 9.60
CA PHE A 546 24.27 -0.99 10.22
C PHE A 546 25.75 -0.80 9.87
N LYS A 547 26.60 -0.82 10.89
CA LYS A 547 28.05 -0.59 10.77
C LYS A 547 28.83 -1.63 11.58
N ARG A 548 29.78 -2.30 10.93
CA ARG A 548 30.67 -3.28 11.57
C ARG A 548 31.99 -3.39 10.79
N ASP A 549 33.12 -3.35 11.49
CA ASP A 549 34.45 -3.65 10.93
C ASP A 549 34.74 -2.88 9.61
N GLN A 550 34.58 -1.55 9.67
CA GLN A 550 34.58 -0.57 8.56
C GLN A 550 33.48 -0.72 7.49
N LYS A 551 32.76 -1.85 7.42
CA LYS A 551 31.63 -2.05 6.51
C LYS A 551 30.40 -1.29 7.04
N VAL A 552 29.74 -0.54 6.16
CA VAL A 552 28.54 0.25 6.45
C VAL A 552 27.49 -0.06 5.40
N ILE A 553 26.24 -0.18 5.82
CA ILE A 553 25.05 -0.09 4.96
C ILE A 553 24.08 0.88 5.63
N CYS A 554 23.63 1.88 4.87
CA CYS A 554 22.75 2.94 5.34
C CYS A 554 21.28 2.56 5.12
N LYS A 555 20.37 3.16 5.90
CA LYS A 555 18.93 2.95 5.75
C LYS A 555 18.47 3.33 4.34
N GLY A 556 17.87 2.36 3.65
CA GLY A 556 17.36 2.52 2.29
C GLY A 556 18.31 2.04 1.19
N ASP A 557 19.58 1.73 1.50
CA ASP A 557 20.52 1.13 0.56
C ASP A 557 20.01 -0.22 0.06
N GLU A 558 20.33 -0.53 -1.21
CA GLU A 558 20.02 -1.80 -1.84
C GLU A 558 21.28 -2.65 -2.01
N ALA A 559 21.14 -3.95 -1.78
CA ALA A 559 22.22 -4.92 -1.72
C ALA A 559 21.76 -6.26 -2.32
N ILE A 560 22.70 -7.10 -2.71
CA ILE A 560 22.43 -8.41 -3.31
C ILE A 560 22.54 -9.47 -2.21
N LEU A 561 21.51 -10.30 -2.03
CA LEU A 561 21.56 -11.46 -1.15
C LEU A 561 22.49 -12.53 -1.76
N ASN A 562 23.56 -12.87 -1.04
CA ASN A 562 24.57 -13.87 -1.43
C ASN A 562 24.30 -15.21 -0.71
N ASN A 563 23.96 -15.16 0.59
CA ASN A 563 23.70 -16.37 1.39
C ASN A 563 22.70 -16.10 2.53
N ASN A 564 21.60 -16.88 2.60
CA ASN A 564 20.57 -16.83 3.65
C ASN A 564 20.54 -18.08 4.58
N SER A 565 21.53 -18.98 4.50
CA SER A 565 21.56 -20.23 5.28
C SER A 565 21.57 -20.04 6.81
N GLN A 566 22.12 -18.91 7.30
CA GLN A 566 21.97 -18.49 8.69
C GLN A 566 20.74 -17.59 8.83
N ARG A 567 19.68 -18.08 9.46
CA ARG A 567 18.36 -17.41 9.43
C ARG A 567 18.35 -16.02 10.10
N SER A 568 19.15 -15.80 11.15
CA SER A 568 19.28 -14.50 11.83
C SER A 568 20.27 -13.54 11.17
N LYS A 569 21.14 -14.00 10.25
CA LYS A 569 22.25 -13.20 9.71
C LYS A 569 22.62 -13.61 8.28
N TRP A 570 22.48 -12.70 7.33
CA TRP A 570 22.68 -12.99 5.91
C TRP A 570 24.02 -12.47 5.40
N GLY A 571 24.63 -13.21 4.48
CA GLY A 571 25.70 -12.70 3.62
C GLY A 571 25.10 -11.92 2.46
N ILE A 572 25.47 -10.66 2.31
CA ILE A 572 25.00 -9.78 1.24
C ILE A 572 26.19 -9.03 0.62
N ILE A 573 26.11 -8.75 -0.67
CA ILE A 573 27.02 -7.83 -1.36
C ILE A 573 26.38 -6.44 -1.28
N GLY A 574 26.96 -5.57 -0.45
CA GLY A 574 26.45 -4.21 -0.23
C GLY A 574 26.79 -3.24 -1.36
N PRO A 575 26.36 -1.97 -1.25
CA PRO A 575 26.73 -0.92 -2.19
C PRO A 575 28.25 -0.82 -2.33
N GLY A 576 28.73 -0.67 -3.57
CA GLY A 576 30.16 -0.71 -3.89
C GLY A 576 30.77 -2.11 -4.02
N GLY A 577 29.99 -3.19 -3.94
CA GLY A 577 30.47 -4.56 -4.17
C GLY A 577 31.10 -5.24 -2.96
N LEU A 578 30.88 -4.71 -1.74
CA LEU A 578 31.48 -5.22 -0.52
C LEU A 578 30.67 -6.36 0.09
N ASP A 579 31.23 -7.58 0.14
CA ASP A 579 30.68 -8.68 0.94
C ASP A 579 30.61 -8.28 2.42
N MET A 580 29.40 -8.28 2.98
CA MET A 580 29.10 -7.96 4.37
C MET A 580 28.10 -8.96 4.95
N SER A 581 28.08 -9.08 6.28
CA SER A 581 27.27 -10.08 6.99
C SER A 581 26.37 -9.36 8.00
N VAL A 582 25.11 -9.20 7.63
CA VAL A 582 24.15 -8.26 8.21
C VAL A 582 22.97 -9.02 8.83
N PRO A 583 22.44 -8.62 10.00
CA PRO A 583 21.26 -9.23 10.60
C PRO A 583 20.05 -9.25 9.66
N SER A 584 19.36 -10.38 9.55
CA SER A 584 18.27 -10.55 8.59
C SER A 584 17.04 -9.71 8.92
N VAL A 585 16.84 -9.35 10.20
CA VAL A 585 15.80 -8.40 10.64
C VAL A 585 16.04 -6.99 10.09
N CYS A 586 17.28 -6.59 9.82
CA CYS A 586 17.62 -5.27 9.27
C CYS A 586 17.40 -5.17 7.76
N LEU A 587 17.02 -6.27 7.10
CA LEU A 587 16.88 -6.38 5.64
C LEU A 587 15.44 -6.75 5.28
N ILE A 588 14.88 -6.10 4.26
CA ILE A 588 13.62 -6.49 3.61
C ILE A 588 13.87 -6.88 2.15
N VAL A 589 13.02 -7.74 1.58
CA VAL A 589 13.07 -8.06 0.14
C VAL A 589 12.01 -7.19 -0.55
N PRO A 590 12.39 -6.11 -1.27
CA PRO A 590 11.44 -5.12 -1.75
C PRO A 590 10.51 -5.65 -2.86
N PRO A 591 9.45 -4.89 -3.19
CA PRO A 591 8.65 -5.11 -4.40
C PRO A 591 9.49 -4.89 -5.68
N PRO A 592 9.02 -5.33 -6.86
CA PRO A 592 7.73 -6.01 -7.11
C PRO A 592 7.76 -7.49 -6.69
N ASN A 593 6.65 -7.96 -6.10
CA ASN A 593 6.45 -9.38 -5.84
C ASN A 593 5.79 -10.07 -7.05
N PRO A 594 6.50 -10.95 -7.79
CA PRO A 594 5.97 -11.56 -9.01
C PRO A 594 4.76 -12.46 -8.75
N LEU A 595 4.66 -13.09 -7.58
CA LEU A 595 3.48 -13.88 -7.20
C LEU A 595 2.26 -12.97 -7.00
N GLY A 596 2.46 -11.83 -6.32
CA GLY A 596 1.39 -10.87 -6.05
C GLY A 596 0.87 -10.21 -7.33
N THR A 597 1.78 -9.70 -8.17
CA THR A 597 1.40 -9.11 -9.46
C THR A 597 0.77 -10.14 -10.40
N SER A 598 1.28 -11.38 -10.48
CA SER A 598 0.66 -12.41 -11.32
C SER A 598 -0.73 -12.85 -10.85
N LEU A 599 -1.02 -12.80 -9.54
CA LEU A 599 -2.36 -13.06 -9.02
C LEU A 599 -3.32 -11.90 -9.29
N ALA A 600 -2.90 -10.65 -9.08
CA ALA A 600 -3.73 -9.49 -9.38
C ALA A 600 -4.06 -9.37 -10.89
N ASN A 601 -3.07 -9.58 -11.77
CA ASN A 601 -3.28 -9.59 -13.21
C ASN A 601 -4.20 -10.74 -13.67
N LYS A 602 -4.22 -11.89 -12.95
CA LYS A 602 -5.21 -12.96 -13.21
C LYS A 602 -6.63 -12.52 -12.83
N ASN A 603 -6.80 -11.82 -11.72
CA ASN A 603 -8.11 -11.27 -11.34
C ASN A 603 -8.62 -10.27 -12.39
N GLU A 604 -7.73 -9.43 -12.93
CA GLU A 604 -8.02 -8.50 -14.03
C GLU A 604 -8.45 -9.24 -15.31
N GLN A 605 -7.68 -10.24 -15.74
CA GLN A 605 -8.02 -11.09 -16.89
C GLN A 605 -9.35 -11.85 -16.73
N TYR A 606 -9.66 -12.34 -15.52
CA TYR A 606 -10.96 -12.97 -15.25
C TYR A 606 -12.11 -11.95 -15.29
N TYR A 607 -11.93 -10.75 -14.74
CA TYR A 607 -12.91 -9.67 -14.81
C TYR A 607 -13.22 -9.27 -16.27
N ASP A 608 -12.19 -9.05 -17.09
CA ASP A 608 -12.36 -8.69 -18.49
C ASP A 608 -13.00 -9.83 -19.30
N ALA A 609 -12.65 -11.08 -19.02
CA ALA A 609 -13.30 -12.25 -19.64
C ALA A 609 -14.79 -12.35 -19.29
N ILE A 610 -15.17 -12.10 -18.02
CA ILE A 610 -16.57 -12.04 -17.59
C ILE A 610 -17.31 -10.92 -18.33
N MET A 611 -16.73 -9.72 -18.41
CA MET A 611 -17.32 -8.58 -19.09
C MET A 611 -17.47 -8.83 -20.61
N SER A 612 -16.51 -9.52 -21.24
CA SER A 612 -16.61 -9.92 -22.64
C SER A 612 -17.75 -10.90 -22.88
N ILE A 613 -17.92 -11.92 -22.03
CA ILE A 613 -19.03 -12.88 -22.12
C ILE A 613 -20.37 -12.18 -21.86
N TRP A 614 -20.43 -11.29 -20.86
CA TRP A 614 -21.61 -10.48 -20.55
C TRP A 614 -22.05 -9.64 -21.75
N ASN A 615 -21.12 -8.93 -22.40
CA ASN A 615 -21.41 -8.12 -23.59
C ASN A 615 -21.94 -8.98 -24.75
N GLN A 616 -21.34 -10.15 -25.01
CA GLN A 616 -21.78 -11.03 -26.09
C GLN A 616 -23.20 -11.58 -25.84
N LEU A 617 -23.49 -12.02 -24.61
CA LEU A 617 -24.83 -12.46 -24.20
C LEU A 617 -25.85 -11.31 -24.30
N TYR A 618 -25.45 -10.08 -23.94
CA TYR A 618 -26.32 -8.90 -24.05
C TYR A 618 -26.72 -8.59 -25.49
N ILE A 619 -25.74 -8.59 -26.42
CA ILE A 619 -25.97 -8.39 -27.86
C ILE A 619 -26.85 -9.53 -28.42
N ASN A 620 -26.52 -10.78 -28.08
CA ASN A 620 -27.28 -11.96 -28.50
C ASN A 620 -28.76 -11.84 -28.06
N ILE A 621 -29.04 -11.52 -26.78
CA ILE A 621 -30.42 -11.37 -26.27
C ILE A 621 -31.13 -10.15 -26.87
N LYS A 622 -30.48 -8.97 -26.93
CA LYS A 622 -31.05 -7.77 -27.59
C LYS A 622 -31.47 -8.05 -29.03
N SER A 623 -30.63 -8.77 -29.79
CA SER A 623 -30.93 -9.15 -31.17
C SER A 623 -32.12 -10.10 -31.30
N LEU A 624 -32.27 -11.06 -30.38
CA LEU A 624 -33.43 -11.98 -30.33
C LEU A 624 -34.73 -11.23 -30.00
N VAL A 625 -34.67 -10.28 -29.05
CA VAL A 625 -35.82 -9.44 -28.66
C VAL A 625 -36.29 -8.58 -29.83
N ALA A 626 -35.38 -7.85 -30.49
CA ALA A 626 -35.71 -7.03 -31.66
C ALA A 626 -36.25 -7.88 -32.83
N TRP A 627 -35.68 -9.06 -33.06
CA TRP A 627 -36.17 -10.03 -34.05
C TRP A 627 -37.60 -10.49 -33.79
N GLN A 628 -37.95 -10.82 -32.54
CA GLN A 628 -39.32 -11.23 -32.21
C GLN A 628 -40.33 -10.07 -32.30
N TYR A 629 -39.98 -8.86 -31.88
CA TYR A 629 -40.83 -7.69 -32.10
C TYR A 629 -41.07 -7.42 -33.60
N CYS A 630 -40.01 -7.48 -34.42
CA CYS A 630 -40.12 -7.35 -35.87
C CYS A 630 -41.02 -8.45 -36.48
N LEU A 631 -40.88 -9.71 -36.07
CA LEU A 631 -41.76 -10.81 -36.51
C LEU A 631 -43.22 -10.67 -36.05
N ILE A 632 -43.47 -10.10 -34.87
CA ILE A 632 -44.83 -9.82 -34.40
C ILE A 632 -45.48 -8.74 -35.28
N ASP A 633 -44.76 -7.67 -35.60
CA ASP A 633 -45.25 -6.58 -36.46
C ASP A 633 -45.45 -7.05 -37.91
N ILE A 634 -44.50 -7.79 -38.48
CA ILE A 634 -44.62 -8.41 -39.82
C ILE A 634 -45.87 -9.30 -39.89
N ARG A 635 -46.14 -10.11 -38.85
CA ARG A 635 -47.36 -10.92 -38.78
C ARG A 635 -48.62 -10.06 -38.64
N GLN A 636 -48.57 -8.98 -37.87
CA GLN A 636 -49.72 -8.07 -37.73
C GLN A 636 -50.03 -7.36 -39.06
N VAL A 637 -49.02 -6.84 -39.77
CA VAL A 637 -49.17 -6.20 -41.09
C VAL A 637 -49.66 -7.20 -42.15
N ASN A 638 -49.11 -8.42 -42.18
CA ASN A 638 -49.59 -9.47 -43.08
C ASN A 638 -50.99 -10.01 -42.74
N SER A 639 -51.51 -9.76 -41.53
CA SER A 639 -52.89 -10.10 -41.13
C SER A 639 -53.92 -9.02 -41.48
N LEU A 640 -53.48 -7.83 -41.93
CA LEU A 640 -54.39 -6.76 -42.34
C LEU A 640 -55.20 -7.21 -43.55
N THR A 641 -56.52 -7.03 -43.49
CA THR A 641 -57.41 -7.20 -44.64
C THR A 641 -57.98 -5.85 -45.04
N MET A 642 -58.41 -5.73 -46.31
CA MET A 642 -59.06 -4.53 -46.82
C MET A 642 -60.24 -4.06 -45.94
N THR A 643 -61.05 -5.02 -45.45
CA THR A 643 -62.15 -4.75 -44.52
C THR A 643 -61.67 -4.15 -43.20
N MET A 644 -60.61 -4.71 -42.59
CA MET A 644 -60.02 -4.17 -41.36
C MET A 644 -59.45 -2.77 -41.59
N LEU A 645 -58.69 -2.57 -42.67
CA LEU A 645 -58.08 -1.29 -42.99
C LEU A 645 -59.13 -0.18 -43.23
N SER A 646 -60.29 -0.55 -43.79
CA SER A 646 -61.43 0.36 -43.98
C SER A 646 -62.20 0.72 -42.69
N GLY A 647 -61.98 -0.01 -41.60
CA GLY A 647 -62.57 0.25 -40.27
C GLY A 647 -61.62 0.91 -39.27
N MET A 648 -60.31 0.97 -39.56
CA MET A 648 -59.28 1.57 -38.71
C MET A 648 -59.07 3.06 -39.05
N HIS A 649 -58.64 3.86 -38.07
CA HIS A 649 -58.31 5.25 -38.34
C HIS A 649 -56.99 5.35 -39.15
N PRO A 650 -56.86 6.27 -40.14
CA PRO A 650 -55.65 6.35 -40.99
C PRO A 650 -54.33 6.57 -40.27
N GLU A 651 -54.35 6.94 -38.99
CA GLU A 651 -53.14 7.09 -38.18
C GLU A 651 -52.71 5.76 -37.50
N GLU A 652 -53.64 4.84 -37.23
CA GLU A 652 -53.37 3.57 -36.54
C GLU A 652 -52.52 2.62 -37.41
N TYR A 653 -52.89 2.46 -38.69
CA TYR A 653 -52.13 1.59 -39.59
C TYR A 653 -50.79 2.21 -40.03
N ARG A 654 -50.67 3.55 -40.04
CA ARG A 654 -49.37 4.25 -40.20
C ARG A 654 -48.46 4.00 -39.00
N GLN A 655 -49.00 4.10 -37.77
CA GLN A 655 -48.25 3.82 -36.56
C GLN A 655 -47.79 2.36 -36.51
N LEU A 656 -48.59 1.41 -37.00
CA LEU A 656 -48.19 0.02 -37.13
C LEU A 656 -47.00 -0.16 -38.09
N MET A 657 -47.04 0.43 -39.29
CA MET A 657 -45.90 0.38 -40.22
C MET A 657 -44.65 1.05 -39.65
N LYS A 658 -44.79 2.25 -39.08
CA LYS A 658 -43.67 2.95 -38.43
C LYS A 658 -43.07 2.15 -37.28
N ARG A 659 -43.87 1.37 -36.55
CA ARG A 659 -43.39 0.46 -35.50
C ARG A 659 -42.61 -0.72 -36.09
N MET A 660 -43.12 -1.32 -37.17
CA MET A 660 -42.43 -2.39 -37.90
C MET A 660 -41.08 -1.92 -38.46
N GLU A 661 -41.05 -0.73 -39.08
CA GLU A 661 -39.83 -0.05 -39.55
C GLU A 661 -38.84 0.15 -38.40
N THR A 662 -39.29 0.70 -37.27
CA THR A 662 -38.45 0.96 -36.09
C THR A 662 -37.84 -0.33 -35.54
N HIS A 663 -38.64 -1.38 -35.30
CA HIS A 663 -38.14 -2.66 -34.80
C HIS A 663 -37.22 -3.38 -35.81
N PHE A 664 -37.42 -3.17 -37.12
CA PHE A 664 -36.51 -3.69 -38.14
C PHE A 664 -35.17 -2.95 -38.16
N GLU A 665 -35.15 -1.63 -37.94
CA GLU A 665 -33.92 -0.86 -37.74
C GLU A 665 -33.19 -1.22 -36.44
N GLU A 666 -33.92 -1.41 -35.34
CA GLU A 666 -33.37 -1.95 -34.10
C GLU A 666 -32.77 -3.35 -34.30
N PHE A 667 -33.41 -4.24 -35.05
CA PHE A 667 -32.83 -5.55 -35.39
C PHE A 667 -31.58 -5.43 -36.25
N LYS A 668 -31.57 -4.57 -37.28
CA LYS A 668 -30.37 -4.34 -38.12
C LYS A 668 -29.20 -3.85 -37.27
N SER A 669 -29.45 -2.97 -36.30
CA SER A 669 -28.45 -2.48 -35.34
C SER A 669 -28.01 -3.57 -34.35
N CYS A 670 -28.94 -4.19 -33.63
CA CYS A 670 -28.62 -5.18 -32.58
C CYS A 670 -28.08 -6.51 -33.12
N SER A 671 -28.34 -6.87 -34.38
CA SER A 671 -27.79 -8.08 -34.97
C SER A 671 -26.33 -7.94 -35.44
N TYR A 672 -25.77 -6.73 -35.43
CA TYR A 672 -24.33 -6.51 -35.65
C TYR A 672 -23.55 -7.03 -34.44
N GLY A 673 -22.58 -7.93 -34.67
CA GLY A 673 -21.86 -8.63 -33.60
C GLY A 673 -22.66 -9.72 -32.86
N SER A 674 -23.93 -9.97 -33.22
CA SER A 674 -24.71 -11.08 -32.65
C SER A 674 -24.33 -12.42 -33.29
N GLU A 675 -24.09 -13.43 -32.45
CA GLU A 675 -23.82 -14.82 -32.86
C GLU A 675 -25.12 -15.59 -33.19
N MET A 676 -26.29 -15.05 -32.84
CA MET A 676 -27.58 -15.74 -32.97
C MET A 676 -28.11 -15.79 -34.41
N PHE A 677 -27.57 -14.97 -35.32
CA PHE A 677 -28.13 -14.76 -36.67
C PHE A 677 -27.08 -14.85 -37.77
N THR A 678 -27.24 -15.83 -38.67
CA THR A 678 -26.42 -15.98 -39.88
C THR A 678 -26.75 -14.92 -40.93
N GLY A 679 -25.97 -14.86 -42.03
CA GLY A 679 -26.32 -14.02 -43.19
C GLY A 679 -27.67 -14.41 -43.79
N ASP A 680 -27.95 -15.72 -43.89
CA ASP A 680 -29.19 -16.25 -44.42
C ASP A 680 -30.39 -15.82 -43.54
N ASP A 681 -30.29 -15.95 -42.21
CA ASP A 681 -31.33 -15.47 -41.28
C ASP A 681 -31.68 -13.99 -41.49
N LYS A 682 -30.64 -13.15 -41.67
CA LYS A 682 -30.80 -11.69 -41.84
C LYS A 682 -31.48 -11.37 -43.17
N SER A 683 -31.07 -12.01 -44.26
CA SER A 683 -31.76 -11.89 -45.55
C SER A 683 -33.19 -12.45 -45.50
N GLY A 684 -33.44 -13.51 -44.72
CA GLY A 684 -34.76 -14.10 -44.54
C GLY A 684 -35.73 -13.17 -43.82
N LEU A 685 -35.26 -12.35 -42.89
CA LEU A 685 -36.06 -11.29 -42.27
C LEU A 685 -36.26 -10.09 -43.21
N ASP A 686 -35.21 -9.65 -43.91
CA ASP A 686 -35.26 -8.54 -44.88
C ASP A 686 -36.32 -8.79 -45.96
N ASN A 687 -36.33 -9.99 -46.56
CA ASN A 687 -37.36 -10.41 -47.52
C ASN A 687 -38.79 -10.43 -46.90
N GLN A 688 -38.94 -10.84 -45.64
CA GLN A 688 -40.25 -10.84 -44.96
C GLN A 688 -40.73 -9.41 -44.65
N PHE A 689 -39.81 -8.51 -44.29
CA PHE A 689 -40.09 -7.09 -44.07
C PHE A 689 -40.54 -6.41 -45.37
N THR A 690 -39.77 -6.57 -46.46
CA THR A 690 -40.13 -6.02 -47.78
C THR A 690 -41.45 -6.60 -48.30
N GLY A 691 -41.71 -7.89 -48.08
CA GLY A 691 -43.00 -8.52 -48.42
C GLY A 691 -44.18 -7.92 -47.66
N ALA A 692 -44.04 -7.70 -46.34
CA ALA A 692 -45.07 -7.08 -45.52
C ALA A 692 -45.30 -5.60 -45.87
N GLN A 693 -44.23 -4.86 -46.16
CA GLN A 693 -44.33 -3.48 -46.66
C GLN A 693 -45.08 -3.43 -48.00
N THR A 694 -44.73 -4.29 -48.96
CA THR A 694 -45.41 -4.37 -50.26
C THR A 694 -46.90 -4.67 -50.10
N HIS A 695 -47.25 -5.63 -49.23
CA HIS A 695 -48.64 -5.97 -48.91
C HIS A 695 -49.41 -4.79 -48.31
N TYR A 696 -48.80 -4.03 -47.39
CA TYR A 696 -49.40 -2.81 -46.86
C TYR A 696 -49.60 -1.73 -47.93
N GLU A 697 -48.61 -1.50 -48.79
CA GLU A 697 -48.69 -0.52 -49.88
C GLU A 697 -49.82 -0.87 -50.87
N ASP A 698 -49.94 -2.14 -51.26
CA ASP A 698 -51.05 -2.65 -52.09
C ASP A 698 -52.42 -2.39 -51.45
N LEU A 699 -52.57 -2.68 -50.14
CA LEU A 699 -53.81 -2.42 -49.41
C LEU A 699 -54.13 -0.92 -49.33
N VAL A 700 -53.15 -0.06 -49.09
CA VAL A 700 -53.35 1.41 -49.03
C VAL A 700 -53.70 1.99 -50.40
N VAL A 701 -53.09 1.50 -51.49
CA VAL A 701 -53.41 1.92 -52.86
C VAL A 701 -54.82 1.48 -53.28
N GLN A 702 -55.26 0.30 -52.85
CA GLN A 702 -56.59 -0.23 -53.15
C GLN A 702 -57.70 0.35 -52.24
N LEU A 703 -57.36 0.89 -51.06
CA LEU A 703 -58.32 1.38 -50.06
C LEU A 703 -59.33 2.42 -50.60
N PRO A 704 -58.96 3.45 -51.39
CA PRO A 704 -59.93 4.43 -51.90
C PRO A 704 -60.93 3.80 -52.88
N ALA A 705 -60.48 2.83 -53.69
CA ALA A 705 -61.34 2.12 -54.63
C ALA A 705 -62.28 1.12 -53.92
N TYR A 706 -61.86 0.56 -52.78
CA TYR A 706 -62.74 -0.25 -51.94
C TYR A 706 -63.74 0.59 -51.16
N ALA A 707 -63.30 1.70 -50.54
CA ALA A 707 -64.17 2.63 -49.84
C ALA A 707 -65.25 3.20 -50.78
N GLY A 708 -64.88 3.63 -51.99
CA GLY A 708 -65.84 4.10 -53.00
C GLY A 708 -66.84 3.02 -53.46
N LYS A 709 -66.46 1.74 -53.49
CA LYS A 709 -67.41 0.63 -53.71
C LYS A 709 -68.36 0.47 -52.54
N LEU A 710 -67.85 0.50 -51.31
CA LEU A 710 -68.63 0.33 -50.08
C LEU A 710 -69.60 1.52 -49.86
N GLU A 711 -69.23 2.72 -50.29
CA GLU A 711 -70.11 3.89 -50.36
C GLU A 711 -71.15 3.78 -51.48
N ALA A 712 -70.77 3.31 -52.67
CA ALA A 712 -71.71 3.07 -53.77
C ALA A 712 -72.73 1.97 -53.45
N GLU A 713 -72.32 0.91 -52.74
CA GLU A 713 -73.16 -0.18 -52.27
C GLU A 713 -74.14 0.31 -51.21
N ARG A 714 -73.68 1.06 -50.20
CA ARG A 714 -74.56 1.75 -49.24
C ARG A 714 -75.50 2.77 -49.90
N ALA A 715 -75.06 3.47 -50.93
CA ALA A 715 -75.89 4.41 -51.68
C ALA A 715 -76.95 3.68 -52.52
N ALA A 716 -76.61 2.53 -53.11
CA ALA A 716 -77.56 1.66 -53.79
C ALA A 716 -78.57 1.05 -52.80
N ASP A 717 -78.15 0.63 -51.61
CA ASP A 717 -79.06 0.16 -50.55
C ASP A 717 -79.98 1.28 -50.05
N GLN A 718 -79.46 2.51 -49.88
CA GLN A 718 -80.29 3.67 -49.55
C GLN A 718 -81.28 4.02 -50.67
N GLN A 719 -80.87 3.94 -51.94
CA GLN A 719 -81.78 4.12 -53.08
C GLN A 719 -82.82 2.99 -53.17
N ASN A 720 -82.44 1.73 -52.94
CA ASN A 720 -83.36 0.60 -52.92
C ASN A 720 -84.36 0.71 -51.76
N ALA A 721 -83.92 1.10 -50.56
CA ALA A 721 -84.80 1.38 -49.43
C ALA A 721 -85.75 2.55 -49.71
N GLN A 722 -85.25 3.63 -50.32
CA GLN A 722 -86.05 4.80 -50.71
C GLN A 722 -87.04 4.47 -51.85
N TYR A 723 -86.69 3.56 -52.76
CA TYR A 723 -87.56 3.02 -53.81
C TYR A 723 -88.62 2.07 -53.24
N LEU A 724 -88.27 1.24 -52.24
CA LEU A 724 -89.24 0.45 -51.48
C LEU A 724 -90.22 1.35 -50.72
N ILE A 725 -89.77 2.42 -50.08
CA ILE A 725 -90.63 3.41 -49.42
C ILE A 725 -91.55 4.11 -50.45
N LEU A 726 -91.05 4.40 -51.65
CA LEU A 726 -91.86 4.97 -52.73
C LEU A 726 -92.91 3.99 -53.25
N ILE A 727 -92.57 2.70 -53.41
CA ILE A 727 -93.52 1.64 -53.77
C ILE A 727 -94.55 1.44 -52.66
N GLN A 728 -94.14 1.44 -51.39
CA GLN A 728 -95.02 1.36 -50.23
C GLN A 728 -96.02 2.53 -50.23
N GLN A 729 -95.56 3.77 -50.40
CA GLN A 729 -96.43 4.94 -50.56
C GLN A 729 -97.34 4.87 -51.78
N GLN A 730 -96.87 4.30 -52.90
CA GLN A 730 -97.68 4.17 -54.11
C GLN A 730 -98.74 3.08 -53.98
N GLN A 731 -98.45 1.96 -53.29
CA GLN A 731 -99.42 0.94 -52.92
C GLN A 731 -100.42 1.48 -51.88
N GLU A 732 -99.97 2.25 -50.89
CA GLU A 732 -100.87 2.93 -49.93
C GLU A 732 -101.75 3.96 -50.63
N GLN A 733 -101.21 4.77 -51.54
CA GLN A 733 -102.02 5.67 -52.38
C GLN A 733 -103.02 4.89 -53.24
N GLN A 734 -102.60 3.79 -53.87
CA GLN A 734 -103.46 3.00 -54.75
C GLN A 734 -104.56 2.27 -53.99
N LEU A 735 -104.26 1.74 -52.78
CA LEU A 735 -105.23 1.21 -51.84
C LEU A 735 -106.18 2.30 -51.34
N LEU A 736 -105.69 3.52 -51.11
CA LEU A 736 -106.52 4.66 -50.67
C LEU A 736 -107.38 5.21 -51.82
N LEU A 737 -106.91 5.11 -53.07
CA LEU A 737 -107.67 5.41 -54.30
C LEU A 737 -108.69 4.30 -54.60
N GLU A 738 -108.38 3.04 -54.32
CA GLU A 738 -109.33 1.92 -54.41
C GLU A 738 -110.35 1.97 -53.28
N GLN A 739 -109.98 2.37 -52.07
CA GLN A 739 -110.92 2.69 -50.99
C GLN A 739 -111.77 3.92 -51.33
N GLN A 740 -111.22 4.96 -51.97
CA GLN A 740 -112.01 6.09 -52.48
C GLN A 740 -112.91 5.70 -53.65
N ALA A 741 -112.49 4.79 -54.54
CA ALA A 741 -113.30 4.29 -55.65
C ALA A 741 -114.38 3.31 -55.18
N ALA A 742 -114.10 2.49 -54.17
CA ALA A 742 -115.07 1.65 -53.49
C ALA A 742 -116.05 2.50 -52.68
N ALA A 743 -115.57 3.52 -51.95
CA ALA A 743 -116.42 4.50 -51.29
C ALA A 743 -117.18 5.39 -52.29
N GLU A 744 -116.69 5.62 -53.50
CA GLU A 744 -117.44 6.26 -54.59
C GLU A 744 -118.44 5.30 -55.26
N ALA A 745 -118.17 4.01 -55.33
CA ALA A 745 -119.10 3.02 -55.87
C ALA A 745 -120.21 2.70 -54.85
N GLU A 746 -119.86 2.60 -53.58
CA GLU A 746 -120.77 2.57 -52.44
C GLU A 746 -121.53 3.90 -52.36
N ALA A 747 -120.87 5.06 -52.43
CA ALA A 747 -121.57 6.34 -52.47
C ALA A 747 -122.41 6.51 -53.74
N ARG A 748 -122.08 5.94 -54.90
CA ARG A 748 -122.95 5.95 -56.08
C ARG A 748 -124.19 5.07 -55.86
N ARG A 749 -124.06 3.91 -55.21
CA ARG A 749 -125.22 3.12 -54.74
C ARG A 749 -126.03 3.89 -53.68
N LEU A 750 -125.36 4.59 -52.76
CA LEU A 750 -125.98 5.40 -51.71
C LEU A 750 -126.58 6.71 -52.26
N GLU A 751 -126.09 7.21 -53.38
CA GLU A 751 -126.56 8.40 -54.13
C GLU A 751 -127.71 8.03 -55.06
N GLU A 752 -127.72 6.81 -55.61
CA GLU A 752 -128.88 6.25 -56.31
C GLU A 752 -130.04 5.95 -55.33
N LEU A 753 -129.71 5.52 -54.10
CA LEU A 753 -130.66 5.46 -52.99
C LEU A 753 -131.07 6.87 -52.49
N ARG A 754 -130.13 7.79 -52.24
CA ARG A 754 -130.42 9.16 -51.77
C ARG A 754 -131.11 10.05 -52.79
N ARG A 755 -130.92 9.82 -54.10
CA ARG A 755 -131.72 10.46 -55.16
C ARG A 755 -133.21 10.11 -55.08
N ARG A 756 -133.60 9.06 -54.34
CA ARG A 756 -135.00 8.79 -53.99
C ARG A 756 -135.47 9.45 -52.68
N GLU A 757 -134.57 9.83 -51.78
CA GLU A 757 -134.95 10.24 -50.41
C GLU A 757 -134.68 11.71 -50.07
N GLU A 758 -133.67 12.34 -50.69
CA GLU A 758 -133.30 13.74 -50.46
C GLU A 758 -133.58 14.65 -51.67
N VAL A 759 -134.87 14.67 -52.04
CA VAL A 759 -135.53 15.84 -52.64
C VAL A 759 -135.65 16.98 -51.60
N LYS A 760 -134.56 17.24 -50.85
CA LYS A 760 -134.51 18.04 -49.63
C LYS A 760 -133.18 18.81 -49.54
N LYS A 761 -133.28 20.14 -49.63
CA LYS A 761 -132.28 21.11 -49.15
C LYS A 761 -130.90 21.11 -49.81
N VAL A 762 -130.95 21.38 -51.11
CA VAL A 762 -130.11 22.41 -51.76
C VAL A 762 -129.73 23.58 -50.81
N LYS A 763 -128.47 24.06 -50.90
CA LYS A 763 -127.84 25.28 -50.30
C LYS A 763 -127.58 25.29 -48.78
N LYS A 764 -126.30 25.13 -48.41
CA LYS A 764 -125.37 26.19 -47.89
C LYS A 764 -123.97 25.57 -47.65
N THR A 765 -122.83 26.07 -48.14
CA THR A 765 -122.09 27.34 -47.85
C THR A 765 -121.69 27.47 -46.37
N GLU A 766 -120.46 27.82 -45.96
CA GLU A 766 -119.26 28.33 -46.68
C GLU A 766 -118.09 28.62 -45.68
N VAL A 767 -116.81 28.59 -46.12
CA VAL A 767 -115.74 29.59 -45.74
C VAL A 767 -115.23 29.54 -44.25
N ARG A 768 -114.07 30.05 -43.78
CA ARG A 768 -113.11 31.09 -44.21
C ARG A 768 -111.63 30.83 -43.75
N VAL A 769 -110.65 31.12 -44.62
CA VAL A 769 -109.37 31.89 -44.40
C VAL A 769 -108.39 31.51 -43.26
N VAL A 770 -107.06 31.33 -43.44
CA VAL A 770 -105.97 32.04 -44.19
C VAL A 770 -105.15 33.04 -43.34
N THR A 771 -103.83 32.78 -43.27
CA THR A 771 -102.60 33.63 -43.13
C THR A 771 -101.51 32.81 -42.42
N LYS A 772 -100.19 33.06 -42.46
CA LYS A 772 -99.28 34.03 -43.15
C LYS A 772 -97.96 33.24 -43.37
N VAL A 773 -97.28 33.25 -44.51
CA VAL A 773 -96.50 34.33 -45.18
C VAL A 773 -95.47 34.97 -44.23
N HIS A 774 -94.19 34.54 -44.20
CA HIS A 774 -93.08 34.56 -45.21
C HIS A 774 -92.46 35.94 -45.51
N LYS A 775 -91.12 36.01 -45.36
CA LYS A 775 -90.09 36.90 -45.97
C LYS A 775 -88.70 36.35 -45.52
N LYS A 776 -87.63 36.15 -46.31
CA LYS A 776 -87.23 36.57 -47.69
C LYS A 776 -87.03 38.09 -47.86
N GLU A 777 -86.05 38.61 -48.59
CA GLU A 777 -84.95 38.03 -49.42
C GLU A 777 -83.57 38.34 -48.73
N GLU A 778 -82.38 38.69 -49.26
CA GLU A 778 -81.66 38.88 -50.56
C GLU A 778 -80.12 38.72 -50.26
N VAL A 779 -79.23 38.16 -51.11
CA VAL A 779 -78.37 38.78 -52.18
C VAL A 779 -77.29 39.79 -51.66
N LYS A 780 -76.05 39.99 -52.18
CA LYS A 780 -75.08 39.25 -53.05
C LYS A 780 -73.84 40.15 -53.33
N ALA A 781 -72.61 39.60 -53.51
CA ALA A 781 -71.44 40.22 -54.20
C ALA A 781 -70.76 41.50 -53.57
N THR A 782 -69.52 41.97 -53.86
CA THR A 782 -68.27 41.43 -54.52
C THR A 782 -67.02 42.34 -54.29
N LYS A 783 -65.81 41.75 -54.42
CA LYS A 783 -64.53 42.30 -55.00
C LYS A 783 -63.54 43.20 -54.22
N ALA A 784 -62.24 43.03 -54.63
CA ALA A 784 -61.09 43.98 -54.64
C ALA A 784 -60.36 44.35 -53.31
N GLU A 785 -59.04 44.64 -53.24
CA GLU A 785 -57.83 44.21 -54.01
C GLU A 785 -56.51 44.70 -53.30
N VAL A 786 -55.32 44.33 -53.83
CA VAL A 786 -54.05 45.15 -53.88
C VAL A 786 -53.14 45.36 -52.62
N VAL A 787 -51.91 44.78 -52.69
CA VAL A 787 -50.54 45.37 -52.38
C VAL A 787 -50.12 45.72 -50.90
N LYS A 788 -48.84 45.67 -50.43
CA LYS A 788 -47.54 45.03 -50.80
C LYS A 788 -46.42 45.44 -49.78
N LYS A 789 -45.26 44.74 -49.80
CA LYS A 789 -43.89 45.09 -49.28
C LYS A 789 -43.45 44.64 -47.85
N VAL A 790 -42.66 43.57 -47.84
CA VAL A 790 -41.24 43.48 -47.40
C VAL A 790 -40.78 44.14 -46.09
N GLY A 791 -40.32 43.29 -45.16
CA GLY A 791 -39.21 43.53 -44.21
C GLY A 791 -38.29 42.30 -44.20
N LYS A 792 -37.01 42.40 -43.80
CA LYS A 792 -36.00 41.32 -43.99
C LYS A 792 -35.01 41.18 -42.82
N GLY A 793 -34.69 39.93 -42.48
CA GLY A 793 -33.60 39.50 -41.58
C GLY A 793 -34.10 38.97 -40.22
N SER A 794 -33.33 38.19 -39.45
CA SER A 794 -32.12 37.37 -39.76
C SER A 794 -31.63 36.71 -38.46
N SER A 795 -31.63 35.37 -38.36
CA SER A 795 -31.22 34.68 -37.11
C SER A 795 -30.86 33.19 -37.31
N SER A 796 -29.80 32.89 -38.07
CA SER A 796 -29.36 31.51 -38.35
C SER A 796 -27.98 31.12 -37.79
N SER A 797 -27.34 31.98 -36.99
CA SER A 797 -25.94 31.79 -36.56
C SER A 797 -25.76 30.70 -35.48
N SER A 798 -26.63 30.69 -34.46
CA SER A 798 -26.43 29.95 -33.21
C SER A 798 -26.41 28.41 -33.31
N SER A 799 -26.85 27.82 -34.42
CA SER A 799 -26.72 26.36 -34.67
C SER A 799 -25.30 25.96 -35.11
N ARG A 800 -24.62 26.88 -35.82
CA ARG A 800 -23.36 26.60 -36.51
C ARG A 800 -22.18 26.47 -35.56
N SER A 801 -22.02 27.44 -34.66
CA SER A 801 -20.93 27.47 -33.68
C SER A 801 -20.94 26.26 -32.73
N LEU A 802 -22.12 25.68 -32.44
CA LEU A 802 -22.24 24.44 -31.65
C LEU A 802 -21.77 23.20 -32.41
N SER A 803 -22.08 23.12 -33.71
CA SER A 803 -21.62 22.02 -34.57
C SER A 803 -20.11 22.11 -34.82
N GLU A 804 -19.57 23.31 -34.98
CA GLU A 804 -18.13 23.57 -35.13
C GLU A 804 -17.37 23.26 -33.82
N LEU A 805 -17.92 23.59 -32.63
CA LEU A 805 -17.37 23.14 -31.33
C LEU A 805 -17.34 21.61 -31.21
N HIS A 806 -18.43 20.93 -31.56
CA HIS A 806 -18.50 19.47 -31.45
C HIS A 806 -17.51 18.78 -32.41
N THR A 807 -17.33 19.33 -33.62
CA THR A 807 -16.34 18.86 -34.59
C THR A 807 -14.91 18.97 -34.05
N LEU A 808 -14.57 20.11 -33.43
CA LEU A 808 -13.27 20.32 -32.81
C LEU A 808 -13.02 19.35 -31.64
N ARG A 809 -14.03 19.11 -30.80
CA ARG A 809 -13.96 18.15 -29.69
C ARG A 809 -13.67 16.72 -30.16
N LEU A 810 -14.27 16.29 -31.27
CA LEU A 810 -14.02 14.96 -31.87
C LEU A 810 -12.60 14.83 -32.45
N LYS A 811 -12.08 15.86 -33.14
CA LYS A 811 -10.68 15.86 -33.61
C LYS A 811 -9.70 15.73 -32.44
N LEU A 812 -9.94 16.49 -31.37
CA LEU A 812 -9.10 16.54 -30.18
C LEU A 812 -9.06 15.19 -29.45
N GLU A 813 -10.20 14.49 -29.37
CA GLU A 813 -10.29 13.16 -28.76
C GLU A 813 -9.50 12.10 -29.56
N GLY A 814 -9.49 12.20 -30.89
CA GLY A 814 -8.64 11.35 -31.75
C GLY A 814 -7.14 11.61 -31.58
N ALA A 815 -6.74 12.86 -31.36
CA ALA A 815 -5.35 13.23 -31.09
C ALA A 815 -4.89 12.77 -29.69
N GLU A 816 -5.72 12.95 -28.65
CA GLU A 816 -5.50 12.37 -27.31
C GLU A 816 -5.36 10.84 -27.37
N GLY A 817 -6.23 10.17 -28.14
CA GLY A 817 -6.17 8.72 -28.34
C GLY A 817 -4.87 8.27 -29.01
N THR A 818 -4.33 9.05 -29.95
CA THR A 818 -3.07 8.73 -30.65
C THR A 818 -1.84 8.89 -29.76
N LEU A 819 -1.88 9.81 -28.80
CA LEU A 819 -0.83 10.04 -27.80
C LEU A 819 -0.92 9.09 -26.59
N SER A 820 -2.11 8.56 -26.31
CA SER A 820 -2.34 7.60 -25.21
C SER A 820 -1.92 6.16 -25.53
N GLN A 821 -1.54 5.87 -26.77
CA GLN A 821 -1.08 4.53 -27.18
C GLN A 821 0.28 4.19 -26.58
N HIS A 822 0.35 3.06 -25.85
CA HIS A 822 1.57 2.58 -25.21
C HIS A 822 2.57 2.07 -26.27
N VAL A 823 3.76 2.68 -26.36
CA VAL A 823 4.78 2.32 -27.36
C VAL A 823 5.88 1.46 -26.74
N HIS A 824 6.10 0.28 -27.30
CA HIS A 824 7.23 -0.59 -27.00
C HIS A 824 8.30 -0.44 -28.09
N ILE A 825 9.46 0.15 -27.76
CA ILE A 825 10.60 0.24 -28.69
C ILE A 825 11.55 -0.92 -28.42
N CYS A 826 11.69 -1.82 -29.39
CA CYS A 826 12.65 -2.91 -29.31
C CYS A 826 14.08 -2.37 -29.49
N LEU A 827 14.99 -2.71 -28.57
CA LEU A 827 16.41 -2.37 -28.68
C LEU A 827 17.12 -3.43 -29.54
N GLY A 828 17.22 -3.13 -30.84
CA GLY A 828 17.90 -3.92 -31.87
C GLY A 828 18.04 -3.08 -33.15
N ASP A 829 18.59 -3.67 -34.22
CA ASP A 829 19.00 -2.93 -35.44
C ASP A 829 17.86 -2.15 -36.12
N ASP A 830 16.63 -2.67 -36.07
CA ASP A 830 15.43 -2.00 -36.57
C ASP A 830 14.92 -0.85 -35.67
N GLY A 831 15.30 -0.83 -34.38
CA GLY A 831 14.72 0.06 -33.36
C GLY A 831 14.94 1.55 -33.62
N ILE A 832 16.05 1.93 -34.27
CA ILE A 832 16.32 3.32 -34.66
C ILE A 832 15.36 3.78 -35.77
N ARG A 833 15.04 2.88 -36.72
CA ARG A 833 14.09 3.17 -37.80
C ARG A 833 12.67 3.30 -37.24
N ASP A 834 12.26 2.38 -36.38
CA ASP A 834 10.91 2.37 -35.82
C ASP A 834 10.69 3.55 -34.85
N CYS A 835 11.71 3.93 -34.07
CA CYS A 835 11.73 5.18 -33.31
C CYS A 835 11.61 6.42 -34.23
N GLY A 836 12.35 6.45 -35.34
CA GLY A 836 12.27 7.52 -36.35
C GLY A 836 10.88 7.66 -36.99
N LEU A 837 10.23 6.53 -37.31
CA LEU A 837 8.86 6.49 -37.80
C LEU A 837 7.87 7.01 -36.75
N LYS A 838 8.02 6.66 -35.46
CA LYS A 838 7.12 7.15 -34.41
C LYS A 838 7.30 8.64 -34.13
N ILE A 839 8.52 9.17 -34.23
CA ILE A 839 8.78 10.63 -34.19
C ILE A 839 8.01 11.33 -35.32
N SER A 840 8.11 10.82 -36.57
CA SER A 840 7.40 11.42 -37.72
C SER A 840 5.86 11.38 -37.58
N GLN A 841 5.32 10.34 -36.93
CA GLN A 841 3.89 10.30 -36.57
C GLN A 841 3.53 11.39 -35.56
N LEU A 842 4.35 11.59 -34.52
CA LEU A 842 4.08 12.58 -33.47
C LEU A 842 4.31 14.02 -33.94
N GLU A 843 5.27 14.26 -34.83
CA GLU A 843 5.46 15.51 -35.57
C GLU A 843 4.26 15.82 -36.49
N THR A 844 3.44 14.81 -36.83
CA THR A 844 2.17 15.00 -37.52
C THR A 844 1.06 15.37 -36.52
N VAL A 845 0.89 14.58 -35.45
CA VAL A 845 -0.08 14.91 -34.38
C VAL A 845 0.16 16.31 -33.78
N GLN A 846 1.41 16.75 -33.60
CA GLN A 846 1.71 18.08 -33.08
C GLN A 846 1.31 19.21 -34.05
N ARG A 847 1.44 18.98 -35.38
CA ARG A 847 0.92 19.92 -36.39
C ARG A 847 -0.60 19.95 -36.40
N ASP A 848 -1.24 18.80 -36.26
CA ASP A 848 -2.71 18.71 -36.17
C ASP A 848 -3.24 19.40 -34.89
N VAL A 849 -2.52 19.29 -33.76
CA VAL A 849 -2.80 20.02 -32.51
C VAL A 849 -2.64 21.54 -32.70
N HIS A 850 -1.60 22.00 -33.40
CA HIS A 850 -1.47 23.43 -33.73
C HIS A 850 -2.63 23.93 -34.60
N LEU A 851 -3.02 23.17 -35.63
CA LEU A 851 -4.16 23.49 -36.48
C LEU A 851 -5.49 23.50 -35.71
N MET A 852 -5.69 22.57 -34.77
CA MET A 852 -6.84 22.60 -33.86
C MET A 852 -6.81 23.81 -32.92
N ASN A 853 -5.63 24.25 -32.46
CA ASN A 853 -5.50 25.46 -31.64
C ASN A 853 -5.83 26.73 -32.46
N GLU A 854 -5.43 26.79 -33.74
CA GLU A 854 -5.88 27.86 -34.64
C GLU A 854 -7.39 27.85 -34.90
N GLU A 855 -7.99 26.68 -35.16
CA GLU A 855 -9.44 26.53 -35.30
C GLU A 855 -10.17 26.97 -34.02
N TYR A 856 -9.67 26.54 -32.86
CA TYR A 856 -10.17 26.93 -31.55
C TYR A 856 -10.12 28.44 -31.32
N VAL A 857 -9.00 29.11 -31.61
CA VAL A 857 -8.86 30.56 -31.41
C VAL A 857 -9.83 31.34 -32.30
N ARG A 858 -10.00 30.93 -33.57
CA ARG A 858 -10.99 31.55 -34.48
C ARG A 858 -12.43 31.34 -33.97
N LEU A 859 -12.76 30.11 -33.59
CA LEU A 859 -14.10 29.74 -33.11
C LEU A 859 -14.45 30.42 -31.77
N ARG A 860 -13.48 30.51 -30.85
CA ARG A 860 -13.59 31.26 -29.59
C ARG A 860 -13.86 32.75 -29.84
N GLN A 861 -13.16 33.38 -30.79
CA GLN A 861 -13.41 34.78 -31.16
C GLN A 861 -14.79 34.98 -31.81
N GLN A 862 -15.30 34.02 -32.58
CA GLN A 862 -16.65 34.06 -33.14
C GLN A 862 -17.71 33.94 -32.03
N ILE A 863 -17.58 32.94 -31.16
CA ILE A 863 -18.56 32.69 -30.07
C ILE A 863 -18.54 33.81 -29.03
N LEU A 864 -17.40 34.41 -28.71
CA LEU A 864 -17.35 35.57 -27.81
C LEU A 864 -18.13 36.77 -28.38
N LYS A 865 -18.13 36.99 -29.69
CA LYS A 865 -18.97 38.01 -30.35
C LYS A 865 -20.45 37.63 -30.41
N GLU A 866 -20.78 36.34 -30.54
CA GLU A 866 -22.17 35.90 -30.43
C GLU A 866 -22.70 36.07 -28.99
N LEU A 867 -21.85 35.81 -27.98
CA LEU A 867 -22.15 35.99 -26.55
C LEU A 867 -22.40 37.45 -26.14
N GLU A 868 -21.85 38.43 -26.86
CA GLU A 868 -22.12 39.87 -26.63
C GLU A 868 -23.56 40.28 -27.01
N GLY A 869 -24.25 39.48 -27.84
CA GLY A 869 -25.63 39.71 -28.29
C GLY A 869 -26.66 38.68 -27.82
N MET A 870 -26.32 37.80 -26.88
CA MET A 870 -27.19 36.71 -26.42
C MET A 870 -28.06 37.10 -25.21
N ASN A 871 -29.38 37.02 -25.40
CA ASN A 871 -30.40 37.22 -24.36
C ASN A 871 -30.69 35.96 -23.51
N ASP A 872 -29.98 34.86 -23.76
CA ASP A 872 -30.18 33.54 -23.14
C ASP A 872 -28.99 33.24 -22.20
N PRO A 873 -29.16 33.35 -20.86
CA PRO A 873 -28.05 33.25 -19.92
C PRO A 873 -27.54 31.81 -19.76
N ASP A 874 -28.42 30.81 -19.78
CA ASP A 874 -28.06 29.41 -19.58
C ASP A 874 -27.25 28.90 -20.78
N LYS A 875 -27.68 29.25 -21.99
CA LYS A 875 -26.93 28.97 -23.22
C LYS A 875 -25.62 29.75 -23.30
N ALA A 876 -25.59 30.99 -22.77
CA ALA A 876 -24.37 31.77 -22.69
C ALA A 876 -23.36 31.15 -21.72
N GLN A 877 -23.82 30.62 -20.58
CA GLN A 877 -22.99 29.90 -19.61
C GLN A 877 -22.44 28.59 -20.20
N PHE A 878 -23.29 27.80 -20.87
CA PHE A 878 -22.87 26.55 -21.53
C PHE A 878 -21.77 26.74 -22.58
N LEU A 879 -21.92 27.76 -23.45
CA LEU A 879 -20.89 28.09 -24.46
C LEU A 879 -19.57 28.54 -23.81
N ARG A 880 -19.62 29.25 -22.69
CA ARG A 880 -18.42 29.64 -21.93
C ARG A 880 -17.73 28.43 -21.28
N SER A 881 -18.47 27.49 -20.70
CA SER A 881 -17.87 26.30 -20.09
C SER A 881 -17.26 25.34 -21.12
N GLU A 882 -17.91 25.10 -22.27
CA GLU A 882 -17.36 24.21 -23.31
C GLU A 882 -16.08 24.81 -23.94
N ILE A 883 -16.02 26.15 -24.11
CA ILE A 883 -14.80 26.85 -24.56
C ILE A 883 -13.62 26.66 -23.60
N GLU A 884 -13.87 26.67 -22.27
CA GLU A 884 -12.80 26.51 -21.28
C GLU A 884 -12.35 25.05 -21.13
N ILE A 885 -13.28 24.09 -21.23
CA ILE A 885 -12.95 22.65 -21.25
C ILE A 885 -12.05 22.30 -22.45
N ILE A 886 -12.34 22.87 -23.63
CA ILE A 886 -11.49 22.69 -24.82
C ILE A 886 -10.14 23.40 -24.67
N ASN A 887 -10.10 24.60 -24.05
CA ASN A 887 -8.87 25.32 -23.71
C ASN A 887 -7.92 24.43 -22.87
N GLN A 888 -8.45 23.87 -21.78
CA GLN A 888 -7.69 23.07 -20.83
C GLN A 888 -7.16 21.77 -21.46
N ARG A 889 -7.98 21.10 -22.28
CA ARG A 889 -7.56 19.89 -23.01
C ARG A 889 -6.50 20.19 -24.07
N LEU A 890 -6.65 21.27 -24.86
CA LEU A 890 -5.64 21.68 -25.84
C LEU A 890 -4.27 21.93 -25.18
N GLY A 891 -4.22 22.68 -24.07
CA GLY A 891 -2.98 22.92 -23.33
C GLY A 891 -2.35 21.64 -22.75
N GLY A 892 -3.17 20.71 -22.25
CA GLY A 892 -2.72 19.38 -21.82
C GLY A 892 -2.18 18.52 -22.96
N LEU A 893 -2.76 18.66 -24.16
CA LEU A 893 -2.39 17.91 -25.36
C LEU A 893 -1.12 18.43 -26.02
N GLU A 894 -0.96 19.76 -26.09
CA GLU A 894 0.25 20.42 -26.60
C GLU A 894 1.47 20.16 -25.70
N SER A 895 1.29 20.26 -24.37
CA SER A 895 2.37 19.96 -23.41
C SER A 895 2.75 18.47 -23.38
N SER A 896 1.79 17.55 -23.40
CA SER A 896 2.07 16.10 -23.41
C SER A 896 2.69 15.62 -24.72
N SER A 897 2.21 16.10 -25.88
CA SER A 897 2.81 15.77 -27.18
C SER A 897 4.25 16.26 -27.30
N SER A 898 4.52 17.52 -26.92
CA SER A 898 5.87 18.09 -26.89
C SER A 898 6.81 17.28 -25.98
N ALA A 899 6.40 17.00 -24.73
CA ALA A 899 7.19 16.23 -23.79
C ALA A 899 7.45 14.77 -24.24
N TYR A 900 6.51 14.16 -24.96
CA TYR A 900 6.66 12.80 -25.47
C TYR A 900 7.60 12.74 -26.69
N LEU A 901 7.49 13.71 -27.59
CA LEU A 901 8.35 13.87 -28.76
C LEU A 901 9.81 14.16 -28.36
N GLN A 902 10.03 15.04 -27.37
CA GLN A 902 11.36 15.29 -26.80
C GLN A 902 12.02 14.02 -26.23
N ARG A 903 11.26 13.19 -25.49
CA ARG A 903 11.77 11.92 -24.94
C ARG A 903 12.18 10.95 -26.05
N LEU A 904 11.43 10.89 -27.14
CA LEU A 904 11.74 10.02 -28.28
C LEU A 904 12.94 10.52 -29.09
N GLN A 905 13.08 11.85 -29.28
CA GLN A 905 14.27 12.45 -29.87
C GLN A 905 15.53 12.16 -29.02
N ALA A 906 15.44 12.25 -27.70
CA ALA A 906 16.53 11.90 -26.79
C ALA A 906 16.90 10.40 -26.87
N LEU A 907 15.91 9.50 -26.91
CA LEU A 907 16.14 8.06 -27.11
C LEU A 907 16.81 7.76 -28.46
N LYS A 908 16.41 8.45 -29.54
CA LYS A 908 17.04 8.34 -30.86
C LYS A 908 18.50 8.83 -30.85
N GLY A 909 18.80 9.90 -30.10
CA GLY A 909 20.17 10.37 -29.89
C GLY A 909 21.05 9.33 -29.19
N LEU A 910 20.59 8.82 -28.04
CA LEU A 910 21.30 7.80 -27.26
C LEU A 910 21.53 6.48 -28.01
N ALA A 911 20.67 6.15 -28.97
CA ALA A 911 20.85 5.01 -29.86
C ALA A 911 21.84 5.30 -31.01
N GLY A 912 21.94 6.56 -31.47
CA GLY A 912 22.84 6.97 -32.55
C GLY A 912 24.31 7.17 -32.14
N GLU A 913 24.58 7.45 -30.86
CA GLU A 913 25.97 7.61 -30.36
C GLU A 913 26.73 6.28 -30.22
N ARG A 914 26.05 5.14 -30.30
CA ARG A 914 26.69 3.81 -30.35
C ARG A 914 27.11 3.46 -31.78
N GLY A 915 28.16 4.13 -32.26
CA GLY A 915 28.92 3.67 -33.42
C GLY A 915 29.51 2.27 -33.18
N PRO A 916 29.75 1.48 -34.24
CA PRO A 916 30.17 0.08 -34.10
C PRO A 916 31.58 -0.04 -33.49
N SER A 917 31.72 -0.97 -32.54
CA SER A 917 32.96 -1.40 -31.88
C SER A 917 33.23 -2.87 -32.14
#